data_AF-A0A9D6YK12-F1
#
_entry.id   AF-A0A9D6YK12-F1
#
_cell.length_a   1.000
_cell.length_b   1.000
_cell.length_c   1.000
_cell.angle_alpha   90.00
_cell.angle_beta   90.00
_cell.angle_gamma   90.00
#
_symmetry.space_group_name_H-M   'P 1'
#
loop_
_entity.id
_entity.type
_entity.pdbx_description
1 polymer ?
#
loop_
_entity_poly.entity_id
_entity_poly.type
_entity_poly.pdbx_seq_one_letter_code
_entity_poly.pdbx_strand_id
1 'polypeptide(L)'
;MARIQWARASQFNWVFDNMGGAPLQEAVAGNWSGATALVDADGRVTIDSPNPGGGQVCLVRGVWLTETAFPWEGFWADPLSGDLTNYYLGGSYANLGNSTIITLGTPLPANTPVQLFYLYLTGEKAAKYESLNNYPCIRRAYRARDDYTYDFAVDRILDLMVFLHLAGREQGRDYQPMLQFLWDAFYPREESCVSPLIYDSFERQRWDRGAYLLYRGVTTGNSAFQDFQIEPGVDSPTRELHIQVDLPTTQDAAWCGYGLDWSLAASPFDAVDRLQLKLRGPGGGWRVHNLTKVGSGSATMVVMGDYTPQEKRKFVVQIQTSGEVGQATCRWSKNAGQTWEATGVITGDRQHPVPLWGGIQVYWEGGPGTDLVAGDYWQFWGGDPEEHPRRLLVSLNDSTAADADPWGPQHTYIHALPDRFSETTAFELSFDQFWHRDNLIHDGDRVRAMWGAWYSAQAPDDSDVSICDLEETLVFGGETFYTPRQVTWDLSPQATGWGAWVGIDTQRCDSTGQTQFNFLIKPVVSGANYLNLRVSVKDARDSYFDKYVNLQVNSWQRVTVNLGEMVLDWGTLPLTHPLKLVEFAIPSSPPSNGVLYITDLKFGDHLTFAGAQRLRLMEFKMEHQGLPDHEWWLDEVGLNLEAEDPYPFAHRLAISLT
;
A
#
# COMPACT_ATOMS: atom_id res chain seq x y z
N MET A 1 12.56 -13.60 -4.45
CA MET A 1 11.54 -14.26 -3.61
C MET A 1 11.96 -15.70 -3.35
N ALA A 2 12.22 -16.06 -2.09
CA ALA A 2 12.42 -17.46 -1.72
C ALA A 2 11.11 -18.23 -1.97
N ARG A 3 11.20 -19.50 -2.38
CA ARG A 3 10.03 -20.36 -2.64
C ARG A 3 9.19 -20.48 -1.37
N ILE A 4 8.17 -19.63 -1.23
CA ILE A 4 7.19 -19.70 -0.15
C ILE A 4 6.41 -21.00 -0.35
N GLN A 5 6.57 -21.93 0.59
CA GLN A 5 5.72 -23.10 0.74
C GLN A 5 5.00 -22.92 2.08
N TRP A 6 3.70 -23.18 2.08
CA TRP A 6 2.69 -22.66 3.01
C TRP A 6 2.66 -23.35 4.38
N ALA A 7 2.30 -22.61 5.44
CA ALA A 7 2.13 -23.13 6.81
C ALA A 7 0.67 -23.04 7.27
N ARG A 8 0.21 -24.06 8.01
CA ARG A 8 -1.08 -24.03 8.73
C ARG A 8 -0.99 -22.97 9.84
N ALA A 9 -1.74 -21.88 9.73
CA ALA A 9 -1.89 -20.92 10.84
C ALA A 9 -3.15 -21.28 11.64
N SER A 10 -2.96 -21.54 12.93
CA SER A 10 -3.93 -22.15 13.84
C SER A 10 -4.99 -21.18 14.34
N GLN A 11 -5.93 -20.72 13.50
CA GLN A 11 -7.16 -20.12 14.02
C GLN A 11 -8.34 -19.97 13.05
N PHE A 12 -8.22 -20.44 11.81
CA PHE A 12 -9.44 -20.66 11.03
C PHE A 12 -10.08 -21.97 11.49
N ASN A 13 -11.36 -21.91 11.87
CA ASN A 13 -12.21 -23.10 12.05
C ASN A 13 -12.29 -23.98 10.78
N TRP A 14 -11.69 -23.51 9.68
CA TRP A 14 -11.54 -24.18 8.40
C TRP A 14 -10.15 -23.90 7.82
N VAL A 15 -9.24 -24.87 7.84
CA VAL A 15 -8.03 -24.78 7.01
C VAL A 15 -8.30 -25.57 5.73
N PHE A 16 -8.26 -24.92 4.56
CA PHE A 16 -8.28 -25.58 3.27
C PHE A 16 -6.86 -25.71 2.74
N ASP A 17 -6.53 -26.80 2.06
CA ASP A 17 -5.32 -26.83 1.23
C ASP A 17 -5.60 -26.08 -0.08
N ASN A 18 -5.35 -24.78 -0.07
CA ASN A 18 -5.57 -23.91 -1.21
C ASN A 18 -4.63 -24.19 -2.39
N MET A 19 -3.59 -25.02 -2.21
CA MET A 19 -2.60 -25.33 -3.25
C MET A 19 -2.84 -26.71 -3.86
N GLY A 20 -3.26 -27.67 -3.03
CA GLY A 20 -3.44 -29.07 -3.38
C GLY A 20 -2.13 -29.80 -3.65
N GLY A 21 -1.94 -30.93 -2.97
CA GLY A 21 -0.77 -31.78 -3.12
C GLY A 21 0.52 -31.20 -2.54
N ALA A 22 0.47 -29.98 -1.99
CA ALA A 22 1.54 -29.36 -1.24
C ALA A 22 1.68 -30.06 0.13
N PRO A 23 2.90 -30.44 0.54
CA PRO A 23 3.11 -30.95 1.90
C PRO A 23 2.79 -29.84 2.92
N LEU A 24 1.87 -30.14 3.82
CA LEU A 24 1.43 -29.22 4.87
C LEU A 24 2.55 -28.93 5.85
N GLN A 25 2.69 -27.70 6.30
CA GLN A 25 3.74 -27.29 7.25
C GLN A 25 3.17 -26.80 8.58
N GLU A 26 3.96 -26.95 9.63
CA GLU A 26 3.65 -26.50 10.98
C GLU A 26 4.80 -25.69 11.55
N ALA A 27 4.45 -24.63 12.29
CA ALA A 27 5.39 -23.71 12.90
C ALA A 27 5.66 -24.07 14.36
N VAL A 28 6.93 -24.01 14.76
CA VAL A 28 7.38 -24.31 16.11
C VAL A 28 8.05 -23.05 16.67
N ALA A 29 7.52 -22.51 17.77
CA ALA A 29 7.87 -21.19 18.30
C ALA A 29 8.58 -21.27 19.67
N GLY A 30 9.83 -21.73 19.68
CA GLY A 30 10.70 -21.69 20.85
C GLY A 30 10.10 -22.36 22.09
N ASN A 31 10.30 -21.73 23.26
CA ASN A 31 9.85 -22.25 24.56
C ASN A 31 8.35 -22.56 24.60
N TRP A 32 7.54 -21.79 23.87
CA TRP A 32 6.09 -21.92 23.88
C TRP A 32 5.60 -23.22 23.24
N SER A 33 6.31 -23.68 22.22
CA SER A 33 6.09 -24.97 21.58
C SER A 33 6.93 -26.09 22.23
N GLY A 34 7.62 -25.81 23.35
CA GLY A 34 8.53 -26.74 24.00
C GLY A 34 9.81 -27.04 23.20
N ALA A 35 10.12 -26.21 22.19
CA ALA A 35 11.24 -26.42 21.29
C ALA A 35 12.52 -25.81 21.84
N THR A 36 13.09 -26.52 22.81
CA THR A 36 14.36 -26.20 23.45
C THR A 36 15.39 -27.28 23.16
N ALA A 37 16.65 -26.89 23.00
CA ALA A 37 17.76 -27.80 22.80
C ALA A 37 19.01 -27.32 23.55
N LEU A 38 20.00 -28.21 23.66
CA LEU A 38 21.34 -27.87 24.11
C LEU A 38 22.26 -27.79 22.89
N VAL A 39 23.22 -26.87 22.94
CA VAL A 39 24.30 -26.82 21.94
C VAL A 39 25.21 -28.03 22.12
N ASP A 40 25.42 -28.78 21.05
CA ASP A 40 26.26 -29.98 20.99
C ASP A 40 27.75 -29.64 21.16
N ALA A 41 28.57 -30.66 21.43
CA ALA A 41 30.01 -30.49 21.64
C ALA A 41 30.76 -29.91 20.43
N ASP A 42 30.21 -30.07 19.23
CA ASP A 42 30.73 -29.52 17.97
C ASP A 42 30.13 -28.14 17.62
N GLY A 43 29.38 -27.53 18.53
CA GLY A 43 28.78 -26.20 18.37
C GLY A 43 27.50 -26.17 17.52
N ARG A 44 26.92 -27.34 17.23
CA ARG A 44 25.67 -27.47 16.48
C ARG A 44 24.47 -27.60 17.41
N VAL A 45 23.27 -27.54 16.84
CA VAL A 45 22.03 -27.79 17.55
C VAL A 45 21.23 -28.84 16.80
N THR A 46 20.75 -29.84 17.51
CA THR A 46 19.98 -30.94 16.94
C THR A 46 18.51 -30.80 17.27
N ILE A 47 17.65 -30.91 16.26
CA ILE A 47 16.21 -31.14 16.42
C ILE A 47 15.98 -32.64 16.27
N ASP A 48 15.53 -33.26 17.36
CA ASP A 48 15.27 -34.71 17.42
C ASP A 48 13.94 -35.09 16.76
N SER A 49 13.93 -36.29 16.19
CA SER A 49 12.76 -36.88 15.54
C SER A 49 11.88 -37.74 16.44
N PRO A 50 10.61 -37.97 16.05
CA PRO A 50 9.93 -37.25 14.96
C PRO A 50 9.50 -35.85 15.45
N ASN A 51 9.58 -34.85 14.56
CA ASN A 51 8.74 -33.67 14.73
C ASN A 51 7.28 -34.13 14.87
N PRO A 52 6.42 -33.43 15.61
CA PRO A 52 5.02 -33.83 15.73
C PRO A 52 4.40 -34.13 14.34
N GLY A 53 3.78 -35.29 14.17
CA GLY A 53 3.27 -35.73 12.85
C GLY A 53 4.28 -36.41 11.90
N GLY A 54 5.56 -36.52 12.24
CA GLY A 54 6.57 -37.26 11.44
C GLY A 54 7.35 -36.41 10.43
N GLY A 55 7.35 -35.08 10.60
CA GLY A 55 7.75 -34.15 9.56
C GLY A 55 9.23 -33.75 9.44
N GLN A 56 9.63 -33.24 8.26
CA GLN A 56 11.00 -32.75 7.96
C GLN A 56 11.10 -31.22 8.04
N VAL A 57 12.16 -30.67 8.61
CA VAL A 57 12.35 -29.21 8.72
C VAL A 57 12.58 -28.60 7.33
N CYS A 58 11.79 -27.58 6.99
CA CYS A 58 11.88 -26.86 5.71
C CYS A 58 12.32 -25.40 5.87
N LEU A 59 12.30 -24.86 7.09
CA LEU A 59 12.81 -23.53 7.40
C LEU A 59 13.30 -23.49 8.85
N VAL A 60 14.46 -22.88 9.09
CA VAL A 60 14.86 -22.44 10.43
C VAL A 60 14.81 -20.92 10.41
N ARG A 61 13.95 -20.32 11.25
CA ARG A 61 13.87 -18.86 11.43
C ARG A 61 15.07 -18.40 12.28
N GLY A 62 15.32 -19.08 13.38
CA GLY A 62 16.39 -18.68 14.28
C GLY A 62 16.59 -19.57 15.48
N VAL A 63 17.71 -19.29 16.16
CA VAL A 63 18.13 -19.91 17.40
C VAL A 63 18.51 -18.80 18.37
N TRP A 64 17.88 -18.76 19.54
CA TRP A 64 18.14 -17.79 20.60
C TRP A 64 18.43 -18.50 21.91
N LEU A 65 19.02 -17.79 22.87
CA LEU A 65 19.15 -18.33 24.23
C LEU A 65 17.75 -18.58 24.82
N THR A 66 17.64 -19.59 25.67
CA THR A 66 16.34 -19.96 26.28
C THR A 66 15.75 -18.85 27.14
N GLU A 67 16.60 -17.98 27.68
CA GLU A 67 16.25 -16.82 28.49
C GLU A 67 15.78 -15.61 27.69
N THR A 68 15.97 -15.60 26.38
CA THR A 68 15.45 -14.56 25.49
C THR A 68 13.92 -14.56 25.56
N ALA A 69 13.34 -13.44 25.99
CA ALA A 69 11.91 -13.31 26.10
C ALA A 69 11.33 -12.87 24.76
N PHE A 70 10.32 -13.59 24.30
CA PHE A 70 9.56 -13.22 23.12
C PHE A 70 8.20 -12.65 23.53
N PRO A 71 7.67 -11.70 22.75
CA PRO A 71 6.28 -11.31 22.88
C PRO A 71 5.42 -12.51 22.55
N TRP A 72 4.16 -12.37 22.92
CA TRP A 72 3.19 -13.41 22.77
C TRP A 72 2.71 -13.64 21.31
N GLU A 73 3.33 -12.93 20.36
CA GLU A 73 2.97 -12.72 18.96
C GLU A 73 3.36 -13.90 18.04
N GLY A 74 3.76 -15.05 18.61
CA GLY A 74 3.94 -16.30 17.89
C GLY A 74 5.27 -16.44 17.13
N PHE A 75 5.25 -17.19 16.02
CA PHE A 75 6.46 -17.68 15.34
C PHE A 75 7.36 -16.56 14.78
N TRP A 76 6.77 -15.46 14.32
CA TRP A 76 7.48 -14.34 13.69
C TRP A 76 7.81 -13.18 14.64
N ALA A 77 7.45 -13.32 15.92
CA ALA A 77 7.69 -12.32 16.96
C ALA A 77 9.18 -12.02 17.14
N ASP A 78 9.58 -10.76 17.14
CA ASP A 78 10.96 -10.37 17.44
C ASP A 78 11.22 -10.42 18.94
N PRO A 79 12.44 -10.76 19.39
CA PRO A 79 12.73 -10.88 20.82
C PRO A 79 12.57 -9.52 21.53
N LEU A 80 11.87 -9.51 22.67
CA LEU A 80 11.62 -8.29 23.46
C LEU A 80 12.76 -7.95 24.41
N SER A 81 13.35 -8.96 25.06
CA SER A 81 14.35 -8.75 26.10
C SER A 81 15.23 -9.98 26.32
N GLY A 82 16.32 -9.80 27.08
CA GLY A 82 17.38 -10.80 27.23
C GLY A 82 18.45 -10.63 26.14
N ASP A 83 19.03 -11.74 25.69
CA ASP A 83 19.94 -11.72 24.55
C ASP A 83 19.16 -11.76 23.22
N LEU A 84 19.19 -10.64 22.49
CA LEU A 84 18.44 -10.48 21.25
C LEU A 84 19.15 -11.12 20.04
N THR A 85 20.35 -11.70 20.23
CA THR A 85 21.16 -12.28 19.17
C THR A 85 20.51 -13.53 18.58
N ASN A 86 20.22 -13.52 17.28
CA ASN A 86 19.87 -14.73 16.54
C ASN A 86 21.14 -15.49 16.13
N TYR A 87 21.50 -16.53 16.89
CA TYR A 87 22.73 -17.31 16.68
C TYR A 87 22.72 -18.15 15.40
N TYR A 88 21.57 -18.29 14.76
CA TYR A 88 21.46 -18.94 13.45
C TYR A 88 21.79 -18.01 12.28
N LEU A 89 21.81 -16.69 12.45
CA LEU A 89 22.07 -15.77 11.34
C LEU A 89 23.46 -16.03 10.73
N GLY A 90 23.52 -16.29 9.42
CA GLY A 90 24.75 -16.72 8.72
C GLY A 90 25.07 -18.21 8.85
N GLY A 91 24.24 -18.98 9.56
CA GLY A 91 24.33 -20.42 9.73
C GLY A 91 23.64 -21.21 8.60
N SER A 92 23.45 -22.52 8.83
CA SER A 92 22.81 -23.43 7.88
C SER A 92 22.16 -24.61 8.61
N TYR A 93 21.28 -25.36 7.95
CA TYR A 93 20.73 -26.60 8.50
C TYR A 93 20.70 -27.72 7.47
N ALA A 94 20.68 -28.96 7.94
CA ALA A 94 20.54 -30.16 7.12
C ALA A 94 19.64 -31.19 7.80
N ASN A 95 18.69 -31.75 7.04
CA ASN A 95 17.94 -32.92 7.45
C ASN A 95 18.84 -34.17 7.25
N LEU A 96 19.21 -34.85 8.33
CA LEU A 96 20.09 -36.04 8.31
C LEU A 96 19.36 -37.23 8.92
N GLY A 97 18.86 -38.11 8.04
CA GLY A 97 18.03 -39.24 8.47
C GLY A 97 16.74 -38.72 9.11
N ASN A 98 16.56 -38.97 10.40
CA ASN A 98 15.40 -38.49 11.12
C ASN A 98 15.63 -37.13 11.80
N SER A 99 16.87 -36.74 12.11
CA SER A 99 17.14 -35.50 12.84
C SER A 99 17.41 -34.32 11.91
N THR A 100 17.19 -33.10 12.39
CA THR A 100 17.69 -31.88 11.71
C THR A 100 18.86 -31.33 12.48
N ILE A 101 19.98 -31.13 11.79
CA ILE A 101 21.19 -30.55 12.37
C ILE A 101 21.31 -29.10 11.92
N ILE A 102 21.35 -28.19 12.88
CA ILE A 102 21.53 -26.76 12.68
C ILE A 102 22.98 -26.40 13.01
N THR A 103 23.67 -25.78 12.06
CA THR A 103 24.97 -25.15 12.27
C THR A 103 24.74 -23.66 12.54
N LEU A 104 25.15 -23.20 13.72
CA LEU A 104 25.03 -21.80 14.12
C LEU A 104 25.97 -20.91 13.30
N GLY A 105 25.52 -19.70 12.97
CA GLY A 105 26.37 -18.70 12.33
C GLY A 105 27.24 -17.95 13.34
N THR A 106 26.76 -17.79 14.56
CA THR A 106 27.54 -17.30 15.71
C THR A 106 27.79 -18.46 16.69
N PRO A 107 29.05 -18.82 16.99
CA PRO A 107 29.35 -19.94 17.87
C PRO A 107 28.81 -19.76 19.30
N LEU A 108 28.28 -20.83 19.88
CA LEU A 108 27.92 -20.93 21.29
C LEU A 108 28.70 -22.07 21.96
N PRO A 109 29.01 -21.97 23.27
CA PRO A 109 29.62 -23.06 24.02
C PRO A 109 28.72 -24.29 24.08
N ALA A 110 29.32 -25.48 24.14
CA ALA A 110 28.59 -26.72 24.37
C ALA A 110 27.78 -26.68 25.67
N ASN A 111 26.62 -27.33 25.69
CA ASN A 111 25.62 -27.32 26.75
C ASN A 111 24.94 -25.97 27.02
N THR A 112 25.09 -24.99 26.12
CA THR A 112 24.30 -23.75 26.20
C THR A 112 22.84 -24.06 25.85
N PRO A 113 21.86 -23.69 26.70
CA PRO A 113 20.45 -23.94 26.43
C PRO A 113 19.88 -22.89 25.46
N VAL A 114 19.30 -23.37 24.37
CA VAL A 114 18.71 -22.54 23.31
C VAL A 114 17.25 -22.90 23.07
N GLN A 115 16.50 -21.95 22.54
CA GLN A 115 15.15 -22.15 22.02
C GLN A 115 15.14 -21.99 20.49
N LEU A 116 14.29 -22.77 19.82
CA LEU A 116 14.33 -22.98 18.37
C LEU A 116 13.04 -22.51 17.70
N PHE A 117 13.19 -21.75 16.63
CA PHE A 117 12.07 -21.36 15.78
C PHE A 117 12.28 -21.95 14.38
N TYR A 118 11.46 -22.93 14.01
CA TYR A 118 11.51 -23.59 12.71
C TYR A 118 10.12 -23.97 12.16
N LEU A 119 10.04 -24.19 10.84
CA LEU A 119 8.91 -24.82 10.15
C LEU A 119 9.29 -26.24 9.74
N TYR A 120 8.35 -27.18 9.86
CA TYR A 120 8.51 -28.52 9.33
C TYR A 120 7.32 -28.95 8.47
N LEU A 121 7.60 -29.76 7.44
CA LEU A 121 6.62 -30.45 6.60
C LEU A 121 6.03 -31.61 7.38
N THR A 122 4.76 -31.53 7.78
CA THR A 122 4.03 -32.58 8.53
C THR A 122 3.99 -33.95 7.83
N GLY A 123 4.28 -34.02 6.53
CA GLY A 123 4.12 -35.23 5.71
C GLY A 123 2.69 -35.45 5.23
N GLU A 124 1.71 -34.71 5.76
CA GLU A 124 0.34 -34.67 5.25
C GLU A 124 0.28 -33.89 3.93
N LYS A 125 -0.57 -34.34 3.03
CA LYS A 125 -0.98 -33.63 1.81
C LYS A 125 -2.50 -33.71 1.74
N ALA A 126 -3.15 -32.67 1.23
CA ALA A 126 -4.56 -32.72 0.92
C ALA A 126 -4.78 -32.36 -0.56
N ALA A 127 -5.95 -32.69 -1.10
CA ALA A 127 -6.32 -32.23 -2.43
C ALA A 127 -6.59 -30.71 -2.42
N LYS A 128 -6.48 -30.07 -3.58
CA LYS A 128 -6.76 -28.63 -3.71
C LYS A 128 -8.20 -28.36 -3.28
N TYR A 129 -8.39 -27.42 -2.36
CA TYR A 129 -9.68 -27.07 -1.72
C TYR A 129 -10.30 -28.17 -0.85
N GLU A 130 -9.55 -29.21 -0.51
CA GLU A 130 -10.00 -30.18 0.49
C GLU A 130 -9.96 -29.54 1.88
N SER A 131 -11.08 -29.61 2.60
CA SER A 131 -11.12 -29.22 4.00
C SER A 131 -10.17 -30.10 4.80
N LEU A 132 -9.23 -29.49 5.52
CA LEU A 132 -8.31 -30.23 6.40
C LEU A 132 -9.02 -30.75 7.67
N ASN A 133 -10.28 -30.33 7.87
CA ASN A 133 -11.20 -30.76 8.90
C ASN A 133 -12.50 -31.28 8.25
N ASN A 134 -12.48 -32.51 7.75
CA ASN A 134 -13.63 -33.12 7.05
C ASN A 134 -14.80 -33.56 7.96
N TYR A 135 -14.72 -33.26 9.26
CA TYR A 135 -15.71 -33.64 10.28
C TYR A 135 -15.71 -32.57 11.38
N PRO A 136 -16.74 -32.46 12.24
CA PRO A 136 -16.52 -31.94 13.59
C PRO A 136 -15.35 -32.72 14.20
N CYS A 137 -14.17 -32.10 14.23
CA CYS A 137 -12.96 -32.78 14.66
C CYS A 137 -12.85 -32.52 16.16
N ILE A 138 -13.00 -33.58 16.95
CA ILE A 138 -12.55 -33.57 18.34
C ILE A 138 -11.05 -33.86 18.27
N ARG A 139 -10.24 -32.87 17.89
CA ARG A 139 -8.79 -32.95 18.07
C ARG A 139 -8.46 -32.48 19.48
N ARG A 140 -7.50 -33.15 20.13
CA ARG A 140 -6.78 -32.52 21.22
C ARG A 140 -6.06 -31.31 20.63
N ALA A 141 -6.55 -30.11 20.88
CA ALA A 141 -5.70 -28.95 20.76
C ALA A 141 -4.54 -29.18 21.74
N TYR A 142 -3.32 -29.39 21.23
CA TYR A 142 -2.15 -29.61 22.08
C TYR A 142 -1.72 -28.25 22.68
N ARG A 143 -2.61 -27.64 23.47
CA ARG A 143 -2.44 -26.33 24.13
C ARG A 143 -1.82 -26.44 25.52
N ALA A 144 -1.19 -27.58 25.84
CA ALA A 144 -0.61 -27.88 27.15
C ALA A 144 -1.56 -27.65 28.35
N ARG A 145 -2.88 -27.67 28.13
CA ARG A 145 -3.91 -27.60 29.16
C ARG A 145 -4.82 -28.82 29.07
N ASP A 146 -5.29 -29.28 30.23
CA ASP A 146 -6.27 -30.36 30.36
C ASP A 146 -7.71 -29.95 29.98
N ASP A 147 -7.89 -28.85 29.21
CA ASP A 147 -9.19 -28.40 28.73
C ASP A 147 -9.49 -28.93 27.32
N TYR A 148 -10.56 -29.72 27.21
CA TYR A 148 -11.09 -30.16 25.92
C TYR A 148 -11.73 -28.95 25.21
N THR A 149 -11.02 -28.30 24.28
CA THR A 149 -11.63 -27.34 23.35
C THR A 149 -12.10 -28.07 22.08
N TYR A 150 -13.38 -27.90 21.73
CA TYR A 150 -14.00 -28.45 20.54
C TYR A 150 -13.98 -27.41 19.42
N ASP A 151 -13.41 -27.77 18.27
CA ASP A 151 -13.39 -26.89 17.09
C ASP A 151 -14.55 -27.30 16.16
N PHE A 152 -15.60 -26.47 16.13
CA PHE A 152 -16.72 -26.60 15.19
C PHE A 152 -16.72 -25.41 14.24
N ALA A 153 -17.10 -25.67 13.01
CA ALA A 153 -17.56 -24.63 12.12
C ALA A 153 -18.94 -24.13 12.54
N VAL A 154 -19.08 -22.82 12.75
CA VAL A 154 -20.27 -22.23 13.38
C VAL A 154 -21.52 -22.42 12.52
N ASP A 155 -21.39 -22.29 11.20
CA ASP A 155 -22.46 -22.55 10.22
C ASP A 155 -22.95 -24.01 10.25
N ARG A 156 -22.05 -24.97 10.47
CA ARG A 156 -22.37 -26.41 10.51
C ARG A 156 -23.00 -26.88 11.81
N ILE A 157 -23.01 -26.04 12.85
CA ILE A 157 -23.78 -26.30 14.07
C ILE A 157 -25.27 -26.42 13.73
N LEU A 158 -25.78 -25.61 12.80
CA LEU A 158 -27.17 -25.67 12.37
C LEU A 158 -27.50 -26.97 11.63
N ASP A 159 -26.60 -27.42 10.74
CA ASP A 159 -26.74 -28.73 10.06
C ASP A 159 -26.79 -29.87 11.08
N LEU A 160 -25.87 -29.86 12.06
CA LEU A 160 -25.81 -30.84 13.15
C LEU A 160 -27.09 -30.85 13.98
N MET A 161 -27.65 -29.68 14.29
CA MET A 161 -28.92 -29.56 14.99
C MET A 161 -30.08 -30.16 14.19
N VAL A 162 -30.15 -29.91 12.88
CA VAL A 162 -31.16 -30.52 12.01
C VAL A 162 -31.03 -32.04 12.00
N PHE A 163 -29.82 -32.58 11.88
CA PHE A 163 -29.60 -34.02 11.89
C PHE A 163 -29.94 -34.68 13.23
N LEU A 164 -29.55 -34.09 14.36
CA LEU A 164 -29.92 -34.60 15.69
C LEU A 164 -31.44 -34.60 15.89
N HIS A 165 -32.13 -33.56 15.39
CA HIS A 165 -33.59 -33.52 15.43
C HIS A 165 -34.21 -34.67 14.64
N LEU A 166 -33.73 -34.93 13.41
CA LEU A 166 -34.23 -36.01 12.56
C LEU A 166 -33.91 -37.40 13.14
N ALA A 167 -32.69 -37.62 13.62
CA ALA A 167 -32.27 -38.87 14.24
C ALA A 167 -33.06 -39.17 15.53
N GLY A 168 -33.37 -38.14 16.34
CA GLY A 168 -34.20 -38.28 17.53
C GLY A 168 -35.60 -38.77 17.20
N ARG A 169 -36.20 -38.25 16.12
CA ARG A 169 -37.51 -38.72 15.61
C ARG A 169 -37.45 -40.16 15.13
N GLU A 170 -36.41 -40.54 14.39
CA GLU A 170 -36.28 -41.90 13.84
C GLU A 170 -36.03 -42.94 14.93
N GLN A 171 -35.20 -42.61 15.92
CA GLN A 171 -34.77 -43.53 16.98
C GLN A 171 -35.65 -43.47 18.24
N GLY A 172 -36.63 -42.57 18.29
CA GLY A 172 -37.45 -42.33 19.49
C GLY A 172 -36.64 -41.83 20.69
N ARG A 173 -35.57 -41.07 20.45
CA ARG A 173 -34.66 -40.51 21.47
C ARG A 173 -34.86 -39.01 21.59
N ASP A 174 -34.74 -38.50 22.82
CA ASP A 174 -34.78 -37.07 23.08
C ASP A 174 -33.37 -36.47 23.03
N TYR A 175 -33.11 -35.70 21.97
CA TYR A 175 -31.86 -34.96 21.80
C TYR A 175 -32.01 -33.45 22.12
N GLN A 176 -33.12 -33.00 22.70
CA GLN A 176 -33.33 -31.58 23.09
C GLN A 176 -32.18 -30.97 23.91
N PRO A 177 -31.59 -31.66 24.91
CA PRO A 177 -30.46 -31.10 25.66
C PRO A 177 -29.22 -30.83 24.78
N MET A 178 -28.98 -31.67 23.76
CA MET A 178 -27.87 -31.52 22.83
C MET A 178 -28.14 -30.40 21.83
N LEU A 179 -29.39 -30.26 21.37
CA LEU A 179 -29.82 -29.15 20.52
C LEU A 179 -29.67 -27.80 21.26
N GLN A 180 -30.07 -27.75 22.53
CA GLN A 180 -29.90 -26.55 23.36
C GLN A 180 -28.42 -26.20 23.55
N PHE A 181 -27.58 -27.20 23.86
CA PHE A 181 -26.12 -27.00 23.95
C PHE A 181 -25.53 -26.44 22.66
N LEU A 182 -25.92 -26.98 21.51
CA LEU A 182 -25.46 -26.52 20.21
C LEU A 182 -25.96 -25.10 19.90
N TRP A 183 -27.21 -24.77 20.25
CA TRP A 183 -27.74 -23.42 20.10
C TRP A 183 -27.01 -22.40 20.98
N ASP A 184 -26.75 -22.74 22.23
CA ASP A 184 -26.00 -21.89 23.17
C ASP A 184 -24.53 -21.73 22.74
N ALA A 185 -23.99 -22.70 21.98
CA ALA A 185 -22.70 -22.58 21.32
C ALA A 185 -22.76 -21.75 20.03
N PHE A 186 -23.86 -21.81 19.27
CA PHE A 186 -24.05 -21.09 18.02
C PHE A 186 -24.29 -19.59 18.24
N TYR A 187 -25.28 -19.23 19.06
CA TYR A 187 -25.83 -17.87 19.12
C TYR A 187 -24.79 -16.77 19.39
N PRO A 188 -23.83 -16.94 20.33
CA PRO A 188 -22.79 -15.94 20.56
C PRO A 188 -21.76 -15.81 19.42
N ARG A 189 -21.85 -16.67 18.39
CA ARG A 189 -20.87 -16.81 17.30
C ARG A 189 -21.49 -16.63 15.92
N GLU A 190 -22.78 -16.26 15.82
CA GLU A 190 -23.53 -16.24 14.56
C GLU A 190 -22.90 -15.35 13.47
N GLU A 191 -22.21 -14.28 13.86
CA GLU A 191 -21.45 -13.42 12.94
C GLU A 191 -20.28 -14.17 12.25
N SER A 192 -19.83 -15.28 12.83
CA SER A 192 -18.80 -16.17 12.28
C SER A 192 -19.37 -17.29 11.39
N CYS A 193 -20.68 -17.28 11.10
CA CYS A 193 -21.32 -18.18 10.13
C CYS A 193 -21.03 -17.78 8.68
N VAL A 194 -20.68 -16.52 8.46
CA VAL A 194 -20.24 -16.06 7.15
C VAL A 194 -18.83 -16.56 6.95
N SER A 195 -18.62 -17.41 5.95
CA SER A 195 -17.29 -17.89 5.59
C SER A 195 -16.43 -16.69 5.23
N PRO A 196 -15.38 -16.37 5.99
CA PRO A 196 -14.39 -15.41 5.51
C PRO A 196 -13.60 -16.15 4.42
N LEU A 197 -14.03 -16.08 3.15
CA LEU A 197 -13.18 -16.54 2.04
C LEU A 197 -11.81 -15.84 2.22
N ILE A 198 -11.84 -14.53 2.47
CA ILE A 198 -10.93 -13.78 3.34
C ILE A 198 -11.80 -12.71 4.02
N TYR A 199 -11.79 -12.63 5.34
CA TYR A 199 -12.28 -11.46 6.10
C TYR A 199 -11.47 -11.36 7.39
N ASP A 200 -10.82 -10.22 7.58
CA ASP A 200 -10.02 -9.90 8.75
C ASP A 200 -10.37 -8.49 9.25
N SER A 201 -10.97 -8.43 10.44
CA SER A 201 -11.30 -7.21 11.18
C SER A 201 -10.29 -6.89 12.27
N PHE A 202 -9.15 -7.59 12.27
CA PHE A 202 -8.04 -7.47 13.20
C PHE A 202 -8.46 -7.45 14.69
N GLU A 203 -9.56 -8.13 15.05
CA GLU A 203 -10.08 -8.08 16.42
C GLU A 203 -9.19 -8.78 17.45
N ARG A 204 -8.85 -8.07 18.53
CA ARG A 204 -7.87 -8.47 19.57
C ARG A 204 -8.14 -9.82 20.26
N GLN A 205 -9.39 -10.27 20.31
CA GLN A 205 -9.79 -11.59 20.85
C GLN A 205 -9.58 -12.76 19.87
N ARG A 206 -9.02 -12.48 18.70
CA ARG A 206 -8.59 -13.46 17.67
C ARG A 206 -7.09 -13.37 17.37
N TRP A 207 -6.45 -12.24 17.69
CA TRP A 207 -5.00 -12.06 17.64
C TRP A 207 -4.24 -12.93 18.66
N ASP A 208 -4.96 -13.37 19.69
CA ASP A 208 -4.47 -13.94 20.93
C ASP A 208 -4.19 -15.44 20.92
N ARG A 209 -4.52 -16.13 19.81
CA ARG A 209 -4.42 -17.60 19.72
C ARG A 209 -3.71 -18.08 18.46
N GLY A 210 -2.92 -17.21 17.82
CA GLY A 210 -2.05 -17.52 16.69
C GLY A 210 -2.77 -17.81 15.38
N ALA A 211 -3.01 -16.80 14.56
CA ALA A 211 -3.09 -17.00 13.11
C ALA A 211 -2.66 -15.73 12.39
N TYR A 212 -1.52 -15.79 11.70
CA TYR A 212 -1.35 -14.96 10.52
C TYR A 212 -0.98 -15.87 9.35
N LEU A 213 -1.89 -15.91 8.37
CA LEU A 213 -1.59 -16.14 6.96
C LEU A 213 -1.15 -14.83 6.28
N LEU A 214 -0.92 -13.76 7.05
CA LEU A 214 -0.34 -12.52 6.55
C LEU A 214 1.17 -12.72 6.38
N TYR A 215 1.58 -12.90 5.13
CA TYR A 215 2.98 -12.88 4.74
C TYR A 215 3.46 -11.43 4.73
N ARG A 216 4.74 -11.23 5.03
CA ARG A 216 5.38 -9.93 4.89
C ARG A 216 6.78 -10.07 4.34
N GLY A 217 7.26 -9.02 3.70
CA GLY A 217 8.62 -8.97 3.18
C GLY A 217 9.02 -7.58 2.74
N VAL A 218 10.27 -7.49 2.29
CA VAL A 218 10.90 -6.27 1.78
C VAL A 218 11.74 -6.61 0.56
N THR A 219 11.94 -5.64 -0.33
CA THR A 219 12.69 -5.84 -1.59
C THR A 219 14.17 -6.16 -1.39
N THR A 220 14.81 -5.67 -0.32
CA THR A 220 16.26 -5.83 -0.06
C THR A 220 16.63 -6.89 0.99
N GLY A 221 15.64 -7.60 1.56
CA GLY A 221 15.85 -8.71 2.51
C GLY A 221 15.75 -8.34 4.00
N ASN A 222 15.89 -9.35 4.87
CA ASN A 222 15.42 -9.38 6.28
C ASN A 222 15.97 -8.29 7.23
N SER A 223 16.89 -7.42 6.82
CA SER A 223 17.49 -6.36 7.65
C SER A 223 16.78 -5.01 7.59
N ALA A 224 15.69 -4.87 6.82
CA ALA A 224 14.96 -3.60 6.65
C ALA A 224 13.71 -3.45 7.52
N PHE A 225 13.45 -4.38 8.45
CA PHE A 225 12.45 -4.17 9.50
C PHE A 225 13.14 -3.52 10.70
N GLN A 226 13.16 -2.19 10.77
CA GLN A 226 13.47 -1.52 12.04
C GLN A 226 12.22 -1.39 12.91
N ASP A 227 11.01 -1.37 12.31
CA ASP A 227 9.77 -1.28 13.09
C ASP A 227 8.50 -1.76 12.34
N PHE A 228 8.32 -3.07 12.12
CA PHE A 228 6.99 -3.60 11.75
C PHE A 228 6.17 -3.78 13.02
N GLN A 229 5.78 -2.66 13.61
CA GLN A 229 4.92 -2.62 14.77
C GLN A 229 3.49 -2.81 14.32
N ILE A 230 2.91 -3.93 14.76
CA ILE A 230 1.47 -4.07 14.73
C ILE A 230 0.94 -3.62 16.07
N GLU A 231 0.59 -2.34 16.14
CA GLU A 231 -0.05 -1.79 17.31
C GLU A 231 -1.54 -1.56 17.05
N PRO A 232 -2.41 -1.80 18.04
CA PRO A 232 -3.78 -1.35 17.94
C PRO A 232 -3.82 0.17 17.77
N GLY A 233 -4.64 0.68 16.86
CA GLY A 233 -4.86 2.12 16.75
C GLY A 233 -5.17 2.74 18.12
N VAL A 234 -4.52 3.86 18.45
CA VAL A 234 -4.61 4.49 19.78
C VAL A 234 -6.06 4.80 20.18
N ASP A 235 -6.89 5.10 19.18
CA ASP A 235 -8.32 5.42 19.32
C ASP A 235 -9.27 4.23 19.11
N SER A 236 -8.78 3.10 18.56
CA SER A 236 -9.54 1.88 18.29
C SER A 236 -8.69 0.62 18.60
N PRO A 237 -8.40 0.37 19.89
CA PRO A 237 -7.34 -0.54 20.31
C PRO A 237 -7.67 -2.02 20.15
N THR A 238 -8.71 -2.35 19.38
CA THR A 238 -9.17 -3.72 19.14
C THR A 238 -9.57 -3.98 17.70
N ARG A 239 -9.38 -3.08 16.73
CA ARG A 239 -9.90 -3.30 15.36
C ARG A 239 -8.98 -2.88 14.21
N GLU A 240 -7.95 -2.07 14.44
CA GLU A 240 -7.12 -1.57 13.32
C GLU A 240 -5.69 -2.11 13.39
N LEU A 241 -5.19 -2.59 12.25
CA LEU A 241 -3.81 -2.96 12.01
C LEU A 241 -3.01 -1.69 11.67
N HIS A 242 -2.25 -1.16 12.63
CA HIS A 242 -1.22 -0.13 12.35
C HIS A 242 -0.02 -0.80 11.66
N ILE A 243 0.45 -0.21 10.56
CA ILE A 243 1.62 -0.66 9.80
C ILE A 243 2.55 0.53 9.68
N GLN A 244 3.72 0.45 10.31
CA GLN A 244 4.79 1.42 10.19
C GLN A 244 6.01 0.79 9.50
N VAL A 245 6.70 1.55 8.66
CA VAL A 245 7.89 1.10 7.92
C VAL A 245 8.86 2.26 7.71
N ASP A 246 10.16 2.00 7.88
CA ASP A 246 11.27 2.85 7.44
C ASP A 246 11.84 2.29 6.13
N LEU A 247 11.80 3.09 5.05
CA LEU A 247 12.36 2.76 3.74
C LEU A 247 13.52 3.72 3.47
N PRO A 248 14.79 3.28 3.55
CA PRO A 248 15.94 4.19 3.48
C PRO A 248 16.36 4.56 2.05
N THR A 249 15.97 3.78 1.03
CA THR A 249 16.34 4.04 -0.36
C THR A 249 15.16 3.95 -1.31
N THR A 250 15.26 4.64 -2.45
CA THR A 250 14.21 4.69 -3.49
C THR A 250 13.92 3.34 -4.17
N GLN A 251 14.70 2.30 -3.90
CA GLN A 251 14.49 0.94 -4.40
C GLN A 251 13.81 0.04 -3.37
N ASP A 252 13.66 0.51 -2.13
CA ASP A 252 13.03 -0.26 -1.07
C ASP A 252 11.50 -0.20 -1.16
N ALA A 253 10.89 -1.35 -0.89
CA ALA A 253 9.48 -1.46 -0.64
C ALA A 253 9.24 -2.53 0.42
N ALA A 254 8.26 -2.30 1.27
CA ALA A 254 7.72 -3.28 2.19
C ALA A 254 6.33 -3.72 1.72
N TRP A 255 5.97 -4.96 2.03
CA TRP A 255 4.66 -5.48 1.72
C TRP A 255 4.20 -6.45 2.79
N CYS A 256 2.88 -6.52 2.97
CA CYS A 256 2.22 -7.59 3.70
C CYS A 256 1.01 -8.09 2.89
N GLY A 257 0.54 -9.32 3.09
CA GLY A 257 -0.54 -9.84 2.26
C GLY A 257 -0.94 -11.27 2.52
N TYR A 258 -1.99 -11.70 1.83
CA TYR A 258 -2.58 -13.02 1.93
C TYR A 258 -2.29 -13.80 0.67
N GLY A 259 -1.74 -14.99 0.84
CA GLY A 259 -1.61 -15.93 -0.26
C GLY A 259 -2.83 -16.85 -0.37
N LEU A 260 -3.31 -17.06 -1.60
CA LEU A 260 -4.65 -17.57 -1.88
C LEU A 260 -4.67 -18.72 -2.89
N ASP A 261 -3.97 -18.62 -4.02
CA ASP A 261 -3.98 -19.60 -5.14
C ASP A 261 -5.36 -20.15 -5.54
N TRP A 262 -6.38 -19.29 -5.55
CA TRP A 262 -7.75 -19.65 -5.93
C TRP A 262 -7.98 -19.63 -7.43
N SER A 263 -8.81 -20.57 -7.90
CA SER A 263 -9.27 -20.61 -9.28
C SER A 263 -10.58 -19.84 -9.39
N LEU A 264 -10.53 -18.61 -9.92
CA LEU A 264 -11.71 -17.77 -10.16
C LEU A 264 -12.59 -18.31 -11.31
N ALA A 265 -12.12 -19.28 -12.08
CA ALA A 265 -12.94 -19.95 -13.09
C ALA A 265 -13.81 -21.09 -12.53
N ALA A 266 -13.75 -21.35 -11.22
CA ALA A 266 -14.43 -22.49 -10.60
C ALA A 266 -15.12 -22.09 -9.30
N SER A 267 -16.35 -22.56 -9.13
CA SER A 267 -17.09 -22.47 -7.87
C SER A 267 -16.25 -23.02 -6.69
N PRO A 268 -16.28 -22.36 -5.52
CA PRO A 268 -17.15 -21.22 -5.17
C PRO A 268 -16.54 -19.84 -5.47
N PHE A 269 -15.35 -19.78 -6.09
CA PHE A 269 -14.60 -18.52 -6.23
C PHE A 269 -14.93 -17.74 -7.51
N ASP A 270 -15.82 -18.27 -8.35
CA ASP A 270 -16.25 -17.65 -9.61
C ASP A 270 -17.14 -16.41 -9.44
N ALA A 271 -17.67 -16.20 -8.23
CA ALA A 271 -18.38 -14.99 -7.85
C ALA A 271 -17.49 -13.91 -7.20
N VAL A 272 -16.20 -14.18 -6.94
CA VAL A 272 -15.30 -13.21 -6.29
C VAL A 272 -14.82 -12.19 -7.31
N ASP A 273 -15.28 -10.94 -7.16
CA ASP A 273 -15.05 -9.86 -8.14
C ASP A 273 -14.57 -8.53 -7.52
N ARG A 274 -14.44 -8.46 -6.19
CA ARG A 274 -14.07 -7.23 -5.48
C ARG A 274 -13.41 -7.49 -4.14
N LEU A 275 -12.63 -6.50 -3.72
CA LEU A 275 -12.00 -6.36 -2.41
C LEU A 275 -12.66 -5.23 -1.63
N GLN A 276 -13.00 -5.48 -0.37
CA GLN A 276 -13.43 -4.50 0.61
C GLN A 276 -12.33 -4.32 1.65
N LEU A 277 -12.09 -3.08 2.06
CA LEU A 277 -11.21 -2.76 3.17
C LEU A 277 -11.55 -1.40 3.77
N LYS A 278 -11.11 -1.16 4.99
CA LYS A 278 -11.06 0.15 5.62
C LYS A 278 -9.61 0.60 5.75
N LEU A 279 -9.35 1.86 5.43
CA LEU A 279 -8.01 2.45 5.47
C LEU A 279 -8.06 3.82 6.13
N ARG A 280 -7.06 4.09 6.96
CA ARG A 280 -6.70 5.41 7.46
C ARG A 280 -5.23 5.66 7.17
N GLY A 281 -4.91 6.85 6.67
CA GLY A 281 -3.56 7.36 6.56
C GLY A 281 -3.23 8.33 7.70
N PRO A 282 -1.99 8.83 7.78
CA PRO A 282 -1.57 9.80 8.80
C PRO A 282 -2.26 11.17 8.65
N GLY A 283 -2.95 11.41 7.54
CA GLY A 283 -3.56 12.70 7.21
C GLY A 283 -2.55 13.69 6.63
N GLY A 284 -2.99 14.46 5.64
CA GLY A 284 -2.15 15.50 5.02
C GLY A 284 -2.13 16.78 5.86
N GLY A 285 -0.95 17.19 6.32
CA GLY A 285 -0.70 18.57 6.75
C GLY A 285 0.08 19.31 5.67
N TRP A 286 -0.54 20.28 4.99
CA TRP A 286 0.16 21.04 3.96
C TRP A 286 1.16 22.00 4.60
N ARG A 287 2.41 21.90 4.16
CA ARG A 287 3.52 22.70 4.68
C ARG A 287 3.80 23.91 3.81
N VAL A 288 4.42 24.90 4.44
CA VAL A 288 4.97 26.09 3.77
C VAL A 288 6.43 25.83 3.43
N HIS A 289 6.87 26.22 2.22
CA HIS A 289 8.24 25.96 1.77
C HIS A 289 8.87 27.17 1.04
N ASN A 290 10.19 27.06 0.78
CA ASN A 290 10.99 28.04 0.03
C ASN A 290 10.92 29.49 0.54
N LEU A 291 10.86 29.65 1.87
CA LEU A 291 10.91 30.96 2.51
C LEU A 291 12.22 31.68 2.21
N THR A 292 12.13 32.76 1.43
CA THR A 292 13.27 33.56 0.98
C THR A 292 13.07 35.02 1.38
N LYS A 293 14.10 35.63 1.98
CA LYS A 293 14.15 37.05 2.30
C LYS A 293 14.92 37.82 1.23
N VAL A 294 14.42 38.99 0.86
CA VAL A 294 15.13 39.99 0.06
C VAL A 294 14.99 41.34 0.75
N GLY A 295 16.10 41.92 1.20
CA GLY A 295 16.08 43.13 2.00
C GLY A 295 17.33 43.33 2.84
N SER A 296 17.38 44.44 3.56
CA SER A 296 18.53 44.89 4.35
C SER A 296 18.30 44.92 5.86
N GLY A 297 17.04 44.82 6.34
CA GLY A 297 16.75 44.71 7.77
C GLY A 297 17.35 43.44 8.38
N SER A 298 17.52 43.40 9.70
CA SER A 298 18.13 42.29 10.42
C SER A 298 17.15 41.17 10.81
N ALA A 299 15.83 41.42 10.82
CA ALA A 299 14.84 40.48 11.34
C ALA A 299 14.64 39.24 10.45
N THR A 300 14.30 38.13 11.08
CA THR A 300 13.94 36.87 10.41
C THR A 300 12.44 36.66 10.52
N MET A 301 11.76 36.36 9.39
CA MET A 301 10.35 35.98 9.42
C MET A 301 10.24 34.48 9.68
N VAL A 302 9.31 34.09 10.53
CA VAL A 302 8.95 32.70 10.81
C VAL A 302 7.51 32.49 10.40
N VAL A 303 7.24 31.38 9.71
CA VAL A 303 5.90 30.98 9.29
C VAL A 303 5.38 29.88 10.22
N MET A 304 4.13 29.99 10.65
CA MET A 304 3.46 29.06 11.55
C MET A 304 2.06 28.71 11.03
N GLY A 305 1.48 27.64 11.57
CA GLY A 305 0.17 27.14 11.18
C GLY A 305 0.26 26.21 9.97
N ASP A 306 -0.77 25.38 9.81
CA ASP A 306 -0.91 24.50 8.66
C ASP A 306 -1.65 25.23 7.56
N TYR A 307 -1.14 25.12 6.33
CA TYR A 307 -1.86 25.64 5.19
C TYR A 307 -3.06 24.73 4.91
N THR A 308 -4.27 25.23 5.05
CA THR A 308 -5.49 24.41 4.88
C THR A 308 -6.04 24.34 3.45
N PRO A 309 -5.79 25.32 2.55
CA PRO A 309 -6.21 25.23 1.15
C PRO A 309 -5.38 24.24 0.32
N GLN A 310 -5.98 23.67 -0.72
CA GLN A 310 -5.31 22.72 -1.63
C GLN A 310 -4.46 23.39 -2.72
N GLU A 311 -4.71 24.67 -3.02
CA GLU A 311 -4.05 25.38 -4.12
C GLU A 311 -2.63 25.79 -3.73
N LYS A 312 -1.62 25.50 -4.57
CA LYS A 312 -0.30 26.12 -4.40
C LYS A 312 -0.40 27.63 -4.59
N ARG A 313 0.06 28.42 -3.61
CA ARG A 313 0.07 29.89 -3.71
C ARG A 313 1.39 30.49 -3.30
N LYS A 314 1.85 31.47 -4.07
CA LYS A 314 3.04 32.27 -3.74
C LYS A 314 2.63 33.44 -2.86
N PHE A 315 3.08 33.38 -1.61
CA PHE A 315 2.90 34.47 -0.67
C PHE A 315 4.05 35.46 -0.79
N VAL A 316 3.72 36.74 -0.69
CA VAL A 316 4.70 37.82 -0.55
C VAL A 316 4.28 38.67 0.63
N VAL A 317 5.19 38.88 1.58
CA VAL A 317 5.02 39.81 2.70
C VAL A 317 6.07 40.89 2.58
N GLN A 318 5.66 42.15 2.45
CA GLN A 318 6.57 43.29 2.22
C GLN A 318 6.40 44.38 3.27
N ILE A 319 7.52 44.87 3.80
CA ILE A 319 7.58 45.96 4.77
C ILE A 319 7.34 47.30 4.09
N GLN A 320 6.43 48.10 4.67
CA GLN A 320 6.06 49.42 4.19
C GLN A 320 6.73 50.54 4.98
N THR A 321 6.95 50.36 6.29
CA THR A 321 7.63 51.34 7.14
C THR A 321 8.78 50.69 7.90
N SER A 322 9.94 51.33 7.89
CA SER A 322 11.10 50.86 8.66
C SER A 322 10.86 51.00 10.17
N GLY A 323 11.40 50.08 10.96
CA GLY A 323 11.30 50.11 12.42
C GLY A 323 11.56 48.74 13.05
N GLU A 324 11.33 48.65 14.35
CA GLU A 324 11.41 47.38 15.08
C GLU A 324 10.17 46.50 14.85
N VAL A 325 10.28 45.20 15.15
CA VAL A 325 9.12 44.30 15.19
C VAL A 325 8.06 44.86 16.17
N GLY A 326 6.79 44.86 15.77
CA GLY A 326 5.70 45.48 16.56
C GLY A 326 5.47 46.96 16.29
N GLN A 327 6.33 47.62 15.49
CA GLN A 327 6.21 49.04 15.14
C GLN A 327 6.19 49.28 13.63
N ALA A 328 7.00 48.52 12.89
CA ALA A 328 6.96 48.53 11.44
C ALA A 328 5.61 48.02 10.92
N THR A 329 5.24 48.45 9.72
CA THR A 329 4.03 47.99 9.03
C THR A 329 4.40 47.19 7.79
N CYS A 330 3.57 46.22 7.43
CA CYS A 330 3.70 45.40 6.25
C CYS A 330 2.39 45.34 5.45
N ARG A 331 2.54 44.87 4.22
CA ARG A 331 1.46 44.42 3.35
C ARG A 331 1.76 43.01 2.90
N TRP A 332 0.73 42.25 2.57
CA TRP A 332 0.94 40.90 2.07
C TRP A 332 -0.01 40.52 0.94
N SER A 333 0.44 39.55 0.15
CA SER A 333 -0.20 39.05 -1.06
C SER A 333 -0.16 37.52 -1.04
N LYS A 334 -1.17 36.89 -1.64
CA LYS A 334 -1.25 35.43 -1.88
C LYS A 334 -1.07 35.06 -3.36
N ASN A 335 -0.71 36.01 -4.21
CA ASN A 335 -0.54 35.84 -5.65
C ASN A 335 0.70 36.60 -6.15
N ALA A 336 1.86 36.29 -5.55
CA ALA A 336 3.16 36.81 -5.98
C ALA A 336 3.28 38.35 -6.00
N GLY A 337 2.45 39.07 -5.25
CA GLY A 337 2.46 40.54 -5.23
C GLY A 337 1.60 41.20 -6.32
N GLN A 338 0.85 40.44 -7.12
CA GLN A 338 -0.07 40.97 -8.12
C GLN A 338 -1.23 41.75 -7.47
N THR A 339 -1.82 41.23 -6.39
CA THR A 339 -2.80 41.93 -5.55
C THR A 339 -2.43 41.85 -4.07
N TRP A 340 -2.76 42.90 -3.32
CA TRP A 340 -2.48 42.99 -1.88
C TRP A 340 -3.75 42.70 -1.09
N GLU A 341 -3.70 41.68 -0.24
CA GLU A 341 -4.83 41.24 0.58
C GLU A 341 -5.00 42.14 1.81
N ALA A 342 -3.90 42.64 2.36
CA ALA A 342 -3.90 43.65 3.41
C ALA A 342 -2.70 44.59 3.29
N THR A 343 -2.85 45.81 3.80
CA THR A 343 -1.81 46.85 3.85
C THR A 343 -1.88 47.59 5.18
N GLY A 344 -0.76 48.15 5.65
CA GLY A 344 -0.66 48.88 6.92
C GLY A 344 -0.75 47.96 8.14
N VAL A 345 -0.51 46.66 7.97
CA VAL A 345 -0.58 45.66 9.04
C VAL A 345 0.65 45.80 9.92
N ILE A 346 0.48 45.97 11.23
CA ILE A 346 1.62 46.06 12.16
C ILE A 346 2.34 44.69 12.19
N THR A 347 3.66 44.68 12.10
CA THR A 347 4.44 43.44 12.17
C THR A 347 4.34 42.81 13.56
N GLY A 348 4.21 41.49 13.60
CA GLY A 348 3.94 40.74 14.83
C GLY A 348 5.17 40.05 15.41
N ASP A 349 5.23 39.95 16.73
CA ASP A 349 6.14 39.04 17.43
C ASP A 349 5.51 37.65 17.60
N ARG A 350 6.22 36.72 18.24
CA ARG A 350 5.75 35.35 18.44
C ARG A 350 4.42 35.25 19.20
N GLN A 351 4.14 36.20 20.10
CA GLN A 351 2.90 36.23 20.87
C GLN A 351 1.73 36.85 20.08
N HIS A 352 2.02 37.67 19.06
CA HIS A 352 1.04 38.37 18.25
C HIS A 352 1.32 38.16 16.75
N PRO A 353 1.28 36.93 16.24
CA PRO A 353 1.57 36.66 14.84
C PRO A 353 0.52 37.31 13.93
N VAL A 354 0.96 37.73 12.74
CA VAL A 354 0.10 38.28 11.70
C VAL A 354 -0.59 37.13 10.98
N PRO A 355 -1.94 37.02 11.04
CA PRO A 355 -2.65 36.00 10.30
C PRO A 355 -2.64 36.34 8.81
N LEU A 356 -2.35 35.32 8.00
CA LEU A 356 -2.47 35.35 6.55
C LEU A 356 -3.66 34.47 6.13
N TRP A 357 -3.88 34.34 4.83
CA TRP A 357 -4.90 33.46 4.30
C TRP A 357 -4.49 31.98 4.35
N GLY A 358 -5.48 31.10 4.51
CA GLY A 358 -5.29 29.66 4.45
C GLY A 358 -4.74 29.02 5.73
N GLY A 359 -4.99 29.59 6.91
CA GLY A 359 -4.53 29.03 8.20
C GLY A 359 -3.10 29.41 8.59
N ILE A 360 -2.34 29.98 7.64
CA ILE A 360 -0.97 30.44 7.85
C ILE A 360 -0.94 31.70 8.73
N GLN A 361 0.06 31.78 9.59
CA GLN A 361 0.41 32.96 10.36
C GLN A 361 1.91 33.24 10.22
N VAL A 362 2.31 34.51 10.28
CA VAL A 362 3.72 34.89 10.23
C VAL A 362 4.09 35.81 11.39
N TYR A 363 5.30 35.67 11.91
CA TYR A 363 5.85 36.59 12.88
C TYR A 363 7.32 36.87 12.59
N TRP A 364 7.89 37.87 13.23
CA TRP A 364 9.29 38.23 13.06
C TRP A 364 10.06 38.10 14.37
N GLU A 365 11.30 37.64 14.25
CA GLU A 365 12.29 37.64 15.33
C GLU A 365 13.33 38.70 15.01
N GLY A 366 13.48 39.66 15.92
CA GLY A 366 14.43 40.76 15.78
C GLY A 366 15.88 40.29 15.77
N GLY A 367 16.75 41.03 15.09
CA GLY A 367 18.16 40.71 14.88
C GLY A 367 19.08 41.89 15.22
N PRO A 368 20.41 41.72 15.11
CA PRO A 368 21.34 42.81 15.37
C PRO A 368 21.22 43.91 14.29
N GLY A 369 20.78 45.10 14.67
CA GLY A 369 20.58 46.26 13.78
C GLY A 369 19.11 46.66 13.68
N THR A 370 18.76 47.47 12.67
CA THR A 370 17.34 47.79 12.39
C THR A 370 16.64 46.53 11.90
N ASP A 371 15.65 46.06 12.66
CA ASP A 371 14.92 44.82 12.37
C ASP A 371 14.29 44.81 10.98
N LEU A 372 13.49 45.81 10.66
CA LEU A 372 12.71 45.85 9.43
C LEU A 372 12.96 47.16 8.68
N VAL A 373 13.32 47.07 7.41
CA VAL A 373 13.53 48.23 6.53
C VAL A 373 12.45 48.25 5.46
N ALA A 374 11.87 49.43 5.19
CA ALA A 374 10.89 49.59 4.13
C ALA A 374 11.43 49.07 2.78
N GLY A 375 10.65 48.21 2.13
CA GLY A 375 11.05 47.51 0.90
C GLY A 375 11.56 46.09 1.12
N ASP A 376 11.95 45.72 2.34
CA ASP A 376 12.22 44.32 2.69
C ASP A 376 11.00 43.46 2.38
N TYR A 377 11.20 42.30 1.77
CA TYR A 377 10.12 41.36 1.55
C TYR A 377 10.57 39.91 1.72
N TRP A 378 9.60 39.08 2.06
CA TRP A 378 9.71 37.64 2.09
C TRP A 378 8.78 37.06 1.06
N GLN A 379 9.24 36.02 0.39
CA GLN A 379 8.42 35.18 -0.46
C GLN A 379 8.50 33.74 0.04
N PHE A 380 7.38 33.04 0.05
CA PHE A 380 7.30 31.62 0.34
C PHE A 380 6.09 31.04 -0.39
N TRP A 381 6.02 29.72 -0.44
CA TRP A 381 4.90 29.01 -1.01
C TRP A 381 4.08 28.37 0.10
N GLY A 382 2.78 28.60 0.10
CA GLY A 382 1.82 27.86 0.92
C GLY A 382 1.21 26.74 0.08
N GLY A 383 1.14 25.56 0.67
CA GLY A 383 1.01 24.32 -0.09
C GLY A 383 2.34 24.01 -0.79
N ASP A 384 2.47 22.81 -1.34
CA ASP A 384 3.71 22.36 -1.98
C ASP A 384 3.41 21.87 -3.41
N PRO A 385 4.35 22.03 -4.37
CA PRO A 385 4.56 21.13 -5.49
C PRO A 385 5.34 19.86 -5.08
N GLU A 386 5.49 19.55 -3.78
CA GLU A 386 5.77 18.16 -3.39
C GLU A 386 4.60 17.28 -3.85
N GLU A 387 4.92 16.38 -4.78
CA GLU A 387 4.11 15.23 -5.09
C GLU A 387 3.85 14.44 -3.78
N HIS A 388 2.70 14.66 -3.14
CA HIS A 388 2.12 13.82 -2.09
C HIS A 388 0.65 13.59 -2.47
N PRO A 389 0.16 12.35 -2.32
CA PRO A 389 0.11 11.66 -1.03
C PRO A 389 0.96 10.38 -0.99
N ARG A 390 1.26 9.88 0.21
CA ARG A 390 1.73 8.51 0.38
C ARG A 390 0.66 7.59 -0.18
N ARG A 391 1.06 6.43 -0.69
CA ARG A 391 0.14 5.48 -1.31
C ARG A 391 0.36 4.10 -0.79
N LEU A 392 -0.73 3.46 -0.43
CA LEU A 392 -0.78 2.02 -0.22
C LEU A 392 -1.17 1.40 -1.55
N LEU A 393 -0.25 0.62 -2.13
CA LEU A 393 -0.54 -0.16 -3.33
C LEU A 393 -1.19 -1.48 -2.89
N VAL A 394 -2.46 -1.65 -3.23
CA VAL A 394 -3.11 -2.95 -3.14
C VAL A 394 -2.80 -3.72 -4.42
N SER A 395 -2.17 -4.88 -4.30
CA SER A 395 -1.71 -5.68 -5.43
C SER A 395 -2.41 -7.04 -5.46
N LEU A 396 -2.88 -7.45 -6.63
CA LEU A 396 -3.40 -8.79 -6.90
C LEU A 396 -2.45 -9.50 -7.86
N ASN A 397 -2.32 -10.82 -7.72
CA ASN A 397 -1.48 -11.63 -8.60
C ASN A 397 -2.27 -12.79 -9.21
N ASP A 398 -2.20 -13.00 -10.53
CA ASP A 398 -2.93 -14.07 -11.23
C ASP A 398 -2.03 -15.25 -11.67
N SER A 399 -0.75 -15.22 -11.32
CA SER A 399 0.22 -16.17 -11.85
C SER A 399 -0.06 -17.62 -11.48
N THR A 400 0.52 -18.51 -12.26
CA THR A 400 0.56 -19.94 -12.05
C THR A 400 1.94 -20.39 -11.60
N ALA A 401 2.04 -21.63 -11.11
CA ALA A 401 3.34 -22.23 -10.78
C ALA A 401 4.22 -22.50 -12.02
N ALA A 402 3.65 -22.46 -13.23
CA ALA A 402 4.36 -22.74 -14.48
C ALA A 402 4.93 -21.48 -15.16
N ASP A 403 4.51 -20.29 -14.73
CA ASP A 403 4.96 -19.04 -15.33
C ASP A 403 6.44 -18.79 -15.05
N ALA A 404 7.13 -18.24 -16.05
CA ALA A 404 8.57 -18.02 -16.00
C ALA A 404 8.97 -16.98 -14.94
N ASP A 405 8.13 -15.95 -14.77
CA ASP A 405 8.25 -14.96 -13.72
C ASP A 405 6.89 -14.71 -13.04
N PRO A 406 6.49 -15.56 -12.07
CA PRO A 406 5.17 -15.46 -11.43
C PRO A 406 4.95 -14.16 -10.65
N TRP A 407 6.02 -13.42 -10.40
CA TRP A 407 6.01 -12.16 -9.64
C TRP A 407 6.38 -10.96 -10.50
N GLY A 408 6.53 -11.20 -11.81
CA GLY A 408 6.79 -10.16 -12.78
C GLY A 408 5.59 -9.22 -12.91
N PRO A 409 5.79 -8.08 -13.59
CA PRO A 409 4.71 -7.14 -13.84
C PRO A 409 3.57 -7.80 -14.60
N GLN A 410 3.87 -8.77 -15.48
CA GLN A 410 2.97 -9.63 -16.29
C GLN A 410 1.83 -10.32 -15.54
N HIS A 411 1.97 -10.44 -14.22
CA HIS A 411 1.00 -11.11 -13.36
C HIS A 411 0.58 -10.23 -12.18
N THR A 412 1.05 -8.99 -12.10
CA THR A 412 0.88 -8.12 -10.93
C THR A 412 0.00 -6.94 -11.29
N TYR A 413 -1.16 -6.88 -10.66
CA TYR A 413 -2.19 -5.87 -10.89
C TYR A 413 -2.34 -5.00 -9.65
N ILE A 414 -2.33 -3.68 -9.81
CA ILE A 414 -2.29 -2.73 -8.70
C ILE A 414 -3.47 -1.77 -8.71
N HIS A 415 -3.93 -1.45 -7.51
CA HIS A 415 -4.77 -0.31 -7.19
C HIS A 415 -4.07 0.49 -6.10
N ALA A 416 -4.22 1.81 -6.08
CA ALA A 416 -3.52 2.66 -5.13
C ALA A 416 -4.50 3.51 -4.34
N LEU A 417 -4.33 3.53 -3.01
CA LEU A 417 -5.15 4.31 -2.10
C LEU A 417 -4.29 5.43 -1.48
N PRO A 418 -4.75 6.70 -1.50
CA PRO A 418 -4.00 7.85 -1.00
C PRO A 418 -4.12 8.01 0.53
N ASP A 419 -3.14 8.67 1.14
CA ASP A 419 -2.98 8.75 2.60
C ASP A 419 -3.67 9.94 3.26
N ARG A 420 -4.40 10.73 2.47
CA ARG A 420 -5.14 11.91 2.92
C ARG A 420 -6.31 11.62 3.88
N PHE A 421 -6.72 10.36 4.03
CA PHE A 421 -7.84 9.97 4.88
C PHE A 421 -7.40 9.82 6.33
N SER A 422 -7.50 10.90 7.11
CA SER A 422 -7.18 10.90 8.55
C SER A 422 -8.21 10.14 9.40
N GLU A 423 -9.38 9.86 8.84
CA GLU A 423 -10.41 9.00 9.45
C GLU A 423 -10.49 7.67 8.70
N THR A 424 -10.88 6.62 9.42
CA THR A 424 -11.06 5.27 8.90
C THR A 424 -12.13 5.26 7.81
N THR A 425 -11.70 5.11 6.57
CA THR A 425 -12.52 5.23 5.37
C THR A 425 -12.71 3.87 4.71
N ALA A 426 -13.96 3.53 4.36
CA ALA A 426 -14.27 2.28 3.69
C ALA A 426 -14.05 2.38 2.17
N PHE A 427 -13.49 1.32 1.59
CA PHE A 427 -13.22 1.16 0.17
C PHE A 427 -13.83 -0.15 -0.32
N GLU A 428 -14.47 -0.08 -1.49
CA GLU A 428 -14.92 -1.24 -2.25
C GLU A 428 -14.31 -1.19 -3.64
N LEU A 429 -13.34 -2.05 -3.88
CA LEU A 429 -12.49 -2.08 -5.06
C LEU A 429 -12.86 -3.27 -5.94
N SER A 430 -13.57 -3.02 -7.03
CA SER A 430 -13.80 -4.03 -8.06
C SER A 430 -12.48 -4.46 -8.71
N PHE A 431 -12.37 -5.73 -9.12
CA PHE A 431 -11.24 -6.27 -9.87
C PHE A 431 -11.01 -5.56 -11.22
N ASP A 432 -12.02 -4.88 -11.76
CA ASP A 432 -11.86 -3.99 -12.92
C ASP A 432 -10.96 -2.78 -12.64
N GLN A 433 -10.79 -2.40 -11.38
CA GLN A 433 -9.97 -1.26 -10.98
C GLN A 433 -8.50 -1.62 -10.70
N PHE A 434 -8.13 -2.89 -10.78
CA PHE A 434 -6.75 -3.37 -10.58
C PHE A 434 -6.07 -3.52 -11.91
N TRP A 435 -4.99 -2.77 -12.12
CA TRP A 435 -4.36 -2.65 -13.43
C TRP A 435 -2.99 -3.26 -13.45
N HIS A 436 -2.67 -3.85 -14.58
CA HIS A 436 -1.34 -4.31 -14.86
C HIS A 436 -0.29 -3.20 -14.67
N ARG A 437 0.86 -3.52 -14.07
CA ARG A 437 1.85 -2.47 -13.75
C ARG A 437 2.68 -2.02 -14.95
N ASP A 438 2.98 -2.90 -15.92
CA ASP A 438 3.92 -2.58 -17.01
C ASP A 438 3.34 -1.74 -18.17
N ASN A 439 2.01 -1.55 -18.23
CA ASN A 439 1.39 -0.70 -19.24
C ASN A 439 1.16 0.73 -18.73
N LEU A 440 1.37 0.97 -17.44
CA LEU A 440 1.06 2.23 -16.79
C LEU A 440 2.25 3.20 -16.83
N ILE A 441 2.07 4.33 -17.49
CA ILE A 441 3.09 5.39 -17.55
C ILE A 441 2.92 6.32 -16.34
N HIS A 442 1.72 6.86 -16.15
CA HIS A 442 1.38 7.71 -15.02
C HIS A 442 -0.13 7.80 -14.85
N ASP A 443 -0.62 7.53 -13.65
CA ASP A 443 -2.06 7.56 -13.39
C ASP A 443 -2.42 8.43 -12.19
N GLY A 444 -1.46 9.22 -11.71
CA GLY A 444 -1.67 9.99 -10.50
C GLY A 444 -1.57 9.11 -9.26
N ASP A 445 -2.22 7.93 -9.21
CA ASP A 445 -2.32 7.07 -8.02
C ASP A 445 -1.31 5.90 -8.01
N ARG A 446 -1.20 5.14 -9.09
CA ARG A 446 -0.48 3.84 -9.06
C ARG A 446 1.02 3.94 -9.37
N VAL A 447 1.43 4.94 -10.16
CA VAL A 447 2.83 5.19 -10.54
C VAL A 447 3.15 6.67 -10.40
N ARG A 448 4.19 6.96 -9.61
CA ARG A 448 4.78 8.28 -9.51
C ARG A 448 5.88 8.39 -10.56
N ALA A 449 5.59 9.15 -11.60
CA ALA A 449 6.49 9.36 -12.72
C ALA A 449 7.19 10.71 -12.55
N MET A 450 8.41 10.83 -13.06
CA MET A 450 9.14 12.11 -12.99
C MET A 450 8.44 13.13 -13.88
N TRP A 451 7.97 14.22 -13.30
CA TRP A 451 7.41 15.34 -14.04
C TRP A 451 8.40 16.49 -14.21
N GLY A 452 8.28 17.21 -15.32
CA GLY A 452 8.93 18.49 -15.50
C GLY A 452 8.10 19.43 -16.35
N ALA A 453 8.45 20.71 -16.31
CA ALA A 453 7.82 21.74 -17.10
C ALA A 453 8.86 22.63 -17.78
N TRP A 454 8.47 23.30 -18.85
CA TRP A 454 9.24 24.33 -19.51
C TRP A 454 8.31 25.42 -20.06
N TYR A 455 8.87 26.61 -20.25
CA TYR A 455 8.28 27.66 -21.06
C TYR A 455 9.37 28.33 -21.91
N SER A 456 8.96 28.99 -22.98
CA SER A 456 9.83 29.82 -23.80
C SER A 456 9.28 31.24 -23.87
N ALA A 457 10.16 32.24 -23.88
CA ALA A 457 9.81 33.65 -23.96
C ALA A 457 10.81 34.42 -24.84
N GLN A 458 10.36 35.49 -25.49
CA GLN A 458 11.21 36.32 -26.36
C GLN A 458 12.10 37.31 -25.60
N ALA A 459 11.81 37.52 -24.32
CA ALA A 459 12.56 38.37 -23.40
C ALA A 459 12.46 37.76 -21.99
N PRO A 460 13.34 38.15 -21.05
CA PRO A 460 13.17 37.80 -19.64
C PRO A 460 11.78 38.21 -19.15
N ASP A 461 11.08 37.30 -18.48
CA ASP A 461 9.74 37.52 -17.97
C ASP A 461 9.49 36.78 -16.64
N ASP A 462 8.29 36.98 -16.10
CA ASP A 462 7.83 36.41 -14.83
C ASP A 462 6.85 35.24 -15.05
N SER A 463 6.96 34.53 -16.18
CA SER A 463 6.12 33.36 -16.47
C SER A 463 6.40 32.22 -15.49
N ASP A 464 5.34 31.52 -15.06
CA ASP A 464 5.42 30.40 -14.14
C ASP A 464 4.56 29.21 -14.61
N VAL A 465 5.09 28.01 -14.43
CA VAL A 465 4.38 26.75 -14.67
C VAL A 465 4.62 25.84 -13.47
N SER A 466 3.54 25.43 -12.81
CA SER A 466 3.59 24.57 -11.64
C SER A 466 2.87 23.25 -11.89
N ILE A 467 3.43 22.18 -11.36
CA ILE A 467 2.86 20.83 -11.39
C ILE A 467 2.63 20.38 -9.95
N CYS A 468 1.45 19.82 -9.64
CA CYS A 468 1.11 19.26 -8.32
C CYS A 468 0.09 18.13 -8.46
N ASP A 469 -0.12 17.35 -7.40
CA ASP A 469 -1.25 16.42 -7.30
C ASP A 469 -2.51 17.18 -6.87
N LEU A 470 -3.66 16.82 -7.45
CA LEU A 470 -4.98 17.31 -7.04
C LEU A 470 -5.63 16.25 -6.16
N GLU A 471 -5.88 16.58 -4.89
CA GLU A 471 -6.51 15.65 -3.96
C GLU A 471 -8.05 15.55 -4.12
N GLU A 472 -8.51 15.26 -5.32
CA GLU A 472 -9.94 15.08 -5.64
C GLU A 472 -10.21 13.69 -6.22
N THR A 473 -11.26 13.04 -5.71
CA THR A 473 -11.73 11.78 -6.29
C THR A 473 -12.49 12.05 -7.59
N LEU A 474 -11.98 11.52 -8.69
CA LEU A 474 -12.61 11.49 -9.99
C LEU A 474 -13.13 10.09 -10.29
N VAL A 475 -14.42 9.99 -10.60
CA VAL A 475 -15.01 8.77 -11.15
C VAL A 475 -15.29 8.98 -12.63
N PHE A 476 -14.68 8.18 -13.49
CA PHE A 476 -14.87 8.26 -14.94
C PHE A 476 -14.85 6.87 -15.57
N GLY A 477 -15.87 6.56 -16.39
CA GLY A 477 -15.91 5.27 -17.10
C GLY A 477 -16.02 4.03 -16.20
N GLY A 478 -16.50 4.16 -14.96
CA GLY A 478 -16.54 3.07 -13.97
C GLY A 478 -15.27 2.95 -13.13
N GLU A 479 -14.29 3.83 -13.34
CA GLU A 479 -13.01 3.82 -12.65
C GLU A 479 -12.91 4.97 -11.65
N THR A 480 -12.10 4.76 -10.61
CA THR A 480 -11.84 5.75 -9.59
C THR A 480 -10.37 6.15 -9.63
N PHE A 481 -10.14 7.46 -9.71
CA PHE A 481 -8.84 8.13 -9.63
C PHE A 481 -8.87 9.06 -8.44
N TYR A 482 -7.90 8.98 -7.54
CA TYR A 482 -7.91 9.78 -6.32
C TYR A 482 -7.03 11.01 -6.41
N THR A 483 -5.99 10.99 -7.24
CA THR A 483 -4.99 12.05 -7.33
C THR A 483 -4.62 12.43 -8.76
N PRO A 484 -5.54 13.04 -9.55
CA PRO A 484 -5.18 13.57 -10.85
C PRO A 484 -4.02 14.56 -10.78
N ARG A 485 -3.17 14.58 -11.80
CA ARG A 485 -2.10 15.57 -11.94
C ARG A 485 -2.69 16.91 -12.36
N GLN A 486 -2.28 17.99 -11.71
CA GLN A 486 -2.63 19.36 -12.09
C GLN A 486 -1.40 20.10 -12.59
N VAL A 487 -1.49 20.66 -13.80
CA VAL A 487 -0.51 21.60 -14.35
C VAL A 487 -1.17 22.97 -14.46
N THR A 488 -0.62 23.97 -13.80
CA THR A 488 -1.10 25.35 -13.83
C THR A 488 -0.06 26.23 -14.50
N TRP A 489 -0.48 27.13 -15.38
CA TRP A 489 0.40 28.13 -15.98
C TRP A 489 -0.15 29.54 -15.81
N ASP A 490 0.76 30.46 -15.54
CA ASP A 490 0.54 31.91 -15.58
C ASP A 490 1.70 32.53 -16.38
N LEU A 491 1.42 32.92 -17.61
CA LEU A 491 2.40 33.31 -18.62
C LEU A 491 2.32 34.80 -18.89
N SER A 492 3.48 35.41 -18.99
CA SER A 492 3.59 36.81 -19.41
C SER A 492 3.21 36.97 -20.90
N PRO A 493 2.94 38.20 -21.35
CA PRO A 493 2.76 38.49 -22.78
C PRO A 493 3.98 38.18 -23.66
N GLN A 494 5.16 37.94 -23.09
CA GLN A 494 6.39 37.58 -23.82
C GLN A 494 6.53 36.08 -24.07
N ALA A 495 5.73 35.25 -23.39
CA ALA A 495 5.77 33.80 -23.53
C ALA A 495 5.33 33.38 -24.93
N THR A 496 6.14 32.53 -25.57
CA THR A 496 5.85 31.98 -26.89
C THR A 496 5.32 30.56 -26.85
N GLY A 497 5.56 29.82 -25.77
CA GLY A 497 5.02 28.47 -25.60
C GLY A 497 5.33 27.91 -24.23
N TRP A 498 4.67 26.81 -23.89
CA TRP A 498 4.92 26.05 -22.66
C TRP A 498 4.67 24.55 -22.89
N GLY A 499 5.22 23.73 -22.00
CA GLY A 499 4.91 22.31 -21.94
C GLY A 499 5.17 21.71 -20.57
N ALA A 500 4.52 20.57 -20.32
CA ALA A 500 4.78 19.70 -19.20
C ALA A 500 5.01 18.27 -19.73
N TRP A 501 5.92 17.54 -19.11
CA TRP A 501 6.29 16.21 -19.55
C TRP A 501 6.38 15.24 -18.37
N VAL A 502 6.21 13.97 -18.70
CA VAL A 502 6.30 12.85 -17.79
C VAL A 502 7.29 11.83 -18.33
N GLY A 503 8.32 11.55 -17.53
CA GLY A 503 9.37 10.58 -17.84
C GLY A 503 8.89 9.15 -17.61
N ILE A 504 9.31 8.24 -18.49
CA ILE A 504 8.99 6.81 -18.42
C ILE A 504 10.19 6.07 -17.85
N ASP A 505 9.99 5.37 -16.74
CA ASP A 505 10.97 4.40 -16.24
C ASP A 505 10.88 3.12 -17.08
N THR A 506 11.76 3.01 -18.07
CA THR A 506 11.78 1.90 -19.03
C THR A 506 12.14 0.55 -18.41
N GLN A 507 12.56 0.51 -17.13
CA GLN A 507 12.73 -0.75 -16.40
C GLN A 507 11.41 -1.27 -15.82
N ARG A 508 10.42 -0.39 -15.63
CA ARG A 508 9.12 -0.71 -15.01
C ARG A 508 7.97 -0.69 -16.01
N CYS A 509 8.10 0.07 -17.09
CA CYS A 509 7.11 0.22 -18.16
C CYS A 509 7.79 0.13 -19.53
N ASP A 510 7.46 -0.90 -20.32
CA ASP A 510 8.02 -1.09 -21.66
C ASP A 510 6.98 -0.85 -22.74
N SER A 511 7.23 0.17 -23.56
CA SER A 511 6.37 0.52 -24.70
C SER A 511 6.52 -0.41 -25.91
N THR A 512 7.45 -1.38 -25.89
CA THR A 512 7.73 -2.24 -27.05
C THR A 512 6.49 -3.00 -27.49
N GLY A 513 6.14 -2.88 -28.78
CA GLY A 513 4.94 -3.50 -29.36
C GLY A 513 3.64 -2.71 -29.15
N GLN A 514 3.68 -1.62 -28.38
CA GLN A 514 2.52 -0.74 -28.18
C GLN A 514 2.32 0.14 -29.42
N THR A 515 1.06 0.29 -29.84
CA THR A 515 0.67 1.07 -31.05
C THR A 515 0.00 2.39 -30.70
N GLN A 516 -0.43 2.54 -29.46
CA GLN A 516 -1.15 3.71 -28.97
C GLN A 516 -0.87 3.93 -27.48
N PHE A 517 -1.05 5.17 -27.04
CA PHE A 517 -1.19 5.48 -25.62
C PHE A 517 -2.45 6.30 -25.39
N ASN A 518 -2.97 6.20 -24.17
CA ASN A 518 -4.24 6.76 -23.75
C ASN A 518 -4.01 7.62 -22.53
N PHE A 519 -4.80 8.68 -22.38
CA PHE A 519 -4.82 9.51 -21.17
C PHE A 519 -6.19 10.16 -20.97
N LEU A 520 -6.51 10.45 -19.72
CA LEU A 520 -7.68 11.23 -19.34
C LEU A 520 -7.24 12.68 -19.08
N ILE A 521 -7.92 13.65 -19.68
CA ILE A 521 -7.52 15.06 -19.62
C ILE A 521 -8.70 16.01 -19.48
N LYS A 522 -8.49 17.11 -18.76
CA LYS A 522 -9.43 18.23 -18.65
C LYS A 522 -8.67 19.56 -18.67
N PRO A 523 -8.65 20.27 -19.81
CA PRO A 523 -8.15 21.64 -19.84
C PRO A 523 -9.20 22.61 -19.29
N VAL A 524 -8.77 23.61 -18.53
CA VAL A 524 -9.57 24.71 -18.00
C VAL A 524 -8.88 26.02 -18.40
N VAL A 525 -9.46 26.70 -19.38
CA VAL A 525 -8.93 27.94 -19.97
C VAL A 525 -10.09 28.91 -20.18
N SER A 526 -9.91 30.18 -19.83
CA SER A 526 -10.97 31.18 -20.00
C SER A 526 -11.14 31.58 -21.48
N GLY A 527 -12.38 31.82 -21.89
CA GLY A 527 -12.71 32.38 -23.21
C GLY A 527 -12.52 31.44 -24.41
N ALA A 528 -12.19 30.16 -24.19
CA ALA A 528 -12.03 29.16 -25.25
C ALA A 528 -12.95 27.95 -25.01
N ASN A 529 -13.58 27.46 -26.09
CA ASN A 529 -14.35 26.22 -26.07
C ASN A 529 -13.48 24.98 -26.33
N TYR A 530 -12.37 25.19 -27.04
CA TYR A 530 -11.43 24.13 -27.42
C TYR A 530 -9.99 24.58 -27.18
N LEU A 531 -9.14 23.63 -26.85
CA LEU A 531 -7.69 23.80 -26.70
C LEU A 531 -6.98 22.85 -27.66
N ASN A 532 -6.17 23.39 -28.55
CA ASN A 532 -5.31 22.59 -29.43
C ASN A 532 -3.99 22.31 -28.69
N LEU A 533 -3.82 21.07 -28.24
CA LEU A 533 -2.66 20.62 -27.47
C LEU A 533 -1.74 19.80 -28.37
N ARG A 534 -0.45 20.08 -28.35
CA ARG A 534 0.56 19.20 -28.94
C ARG A 534 0.92 18.12 -27.92
N VAL A 535 0.79 16.87 -28.32
CA VAL A 535 1.27 15.72 -27.56
C VAL A 535 2.51 15.20 -28.26
N SER A 536 3.59 15.05 -27.50
CA SER A 536 4.88 14.62 -28.02
C SER A 536 5.36 13.39 -27.27
N VAL A 537 6.12 12.51 -27.93
CA VAL A 537 6.84 11.41 -27.28
C VAL A 537 8.31 11.46 -27.66
N LYS A 538 9.18 11.10 -26.72
CA LYS A 538 10.61 10.93 -26.98
C LYS A 538 10.95 9.45 -27.11
N ASP A 539 11.55 9.09 -28.23
CA ASP A 539 11.85 7.71 -28.57
C ASP A 539 13.20 7.23 -27.98
N ALA A 540 13.57 5.98 -28.22
CA ALA A 540 14.82 5.41 -27.72
C ALA A 540 16.08 6.16 -28.20
N ARG A 541 16.00 6.83 -29.36
CA ARG A 541 17.07 7.62 -30.01
C ARG A 541 17.04 9.09 -29.63
N ASP A 542 16.25 9.46 -28.63
CA ASP A 542 16.09 10.83 -28.18
C ASP A 542 15.46 11.78 -29.22
N SER A 543 14.72 11.23 -30.19
CA SER A 543 13.96 11.99 -31.19
C SER A 543 12.53 12.25 -30.73
N TYR A 544 11.99 13.43 -31.03
CA TYR A 544 10.63 13.82 -30.68
C TYR A 544 9.65 13.57 -31.82
N PHE A 545 8.53 12.95 -31.51
CA PHE A 545 7.42 12.75 -32.43
C PHE A 545 6.19 13.43 -31.88
N ASP A 546 5.48 14.17 -32.72
CA ASP A 546 4.43 15.11 -32.34
C ASP A 546 3.09 14.74 -32.98
N LYS A 547 2.00 15.00 -32.26
CA LYS A 547 0.63 15.01 -32.78
C LYS A 547 -0.19 16.09 -32.10
N TYR A 548 -0.95 16.83 -32.89
CA TYR A 548 -1.90 17.81 -32.36
C TYR A 548 -3.24 17.15 -32.07
N VAL A 549 -3.80 17.42 -30.89
CA VAL A 549 -5.12 16.94 -30.45
C VAL A 549 -5.97 18.14 -30.06
N ASN A 550 -7.22 18.15 -30.52
CA ASN A 550 -8.16 19.21 -30.19
C ASN A 550 -9.04 18.77 -29.02
N LEU A 551 -8.95 19.46 -27.89
CA LEU A 551 -9.57 19.08 -26.62
C LEU A 551 -10.72 20.03 -26.28
N GLN A 552 -11.82 19.49 -25.78
CA GLN A 552 -12.89 20.32 -25.23
C GLN A 552 -12.47 20.92 -23.88
N VAL A 553 -12.66 22.23 -23.71
CA VAL A 553 -12.37 22.92 -22.44
C VAL A 553 -13.48 22.66 -21.42
N ASN A 554 -13.11 22.58 -20.14
CA ASN A 554 -13.99 22.34 -18.98
C ASN A 554 -14.67 20.97 -18.92
N SER A 555 -14.21 19.99 -19.71
CA SER A 555 -14.72 18.61 -19.67
C SER A 555 -13.58 17.60 -19.57
N TRP A 556 -13.75 16.62 -18.68
CA TRP A 556 -12.94 15.40 -18.71
C TRP A 556 -13.25 14.63 -20.00
N GLN A 557 -12.21 14.17 -20.68
CA GLN A 557 -12.31 13.36 -21.88
C GLN A 557 -11.12 12.40 -21.98
N ARG A 558 -11.38 11.20 -22.51
CA ARG A 558 -10.32 10.24 -22.82
C ARG A 558 -9.79 10.51 -24.22
N VAL A 559 -8.46 10.53 -24.36
CA VAL A 559 -7.77 10.77 -25.61
C VAL A 559 -6.89 9.57 -25.92
N THR A 560 -7.00 9.08 -27.16
CA THR A 560 -6.16 8.01 -27.71
C THR A 560 -5.24 8.58 -28.77
N VAL A 561 -3.94 8.40 -28.60
CA VAL A 561 -2.92 8.81 -29.57
C VAL A 561 -2.31 7.57 -30.21
N ASN A 562 -2.62 7.36 -31.49
CA ASN A 562 -1.95 6.37 -32.34
C ASN A 562 -0.49 6.80 -32.60
N LEU A 563 0.47 5.99 -32.15
CA LEU A 563 1.90 6.26 -32.31
C LEU A 563 2.32 6.28 -33.78
N GLY A 564 1.67 5.48 -34.63
CA GLY A 564 1.93 5.45 -36.08
C GLY A 564 1.47 6.71 -36.83
N GLU A 565 0.67 7.58 -36.20
CA GLU A 565 0.21 8.85 -36.77
C GLU A 565 1.05 10.05 -36.30
N MET A 566 2.00 9.85 -35.39
CA MET A 566 2.86 10.92 -34.90
C MET A 566 3.93 11.26 -35.94
N VAL A 567 4.23 12.55 -36.07
CA VAL A 567 5.17 13.07 -37.06
C VAL A 567 6.47 13.43 -36.35
N LEU A 568 7.60 12.97 -36.89
CA LEU A 568 8.92 13.34 -36.38
C LEU A 568 9.13 14.87 -36.48
N ASP A 569 9.51 15.50 -35.38
CA ASP A 569 9.72 16.96 -35.28
C ASP A 569 10.78 17.45 -36.30
N TRP A 570 11.83 16.64 -36.52
CA TRP A 570 12.84 16.92 -37.54
C TRP A 570 13.38 15.65 -38.21
N GLY A 571 13.18 15.53 -39.53
CA GLY A 571 13.69 14.43 -40.36
C GLY A 571 12.60 13.47 -40.86
N THR A 572 12.97 12.21 -41.15
CA THR A 572 12.05 11.19 -41.71
C THR A 572 12.21 9.78 -41.12
N LEU A 573 12.86 9.65 -39.96
CA LEU A 573 13.06 8.34 -39.32
C LEU A 573 11.77 7.82 -38.65
N PRO A 574 11.54 6.50 -38.63
CA PRO A 574 10.41 5.93 -37.90
C PRO A 574 10.63 6.00 -36.38
N LEU A 575 9.53 6.06 -35.64
CA LEU A 575 9.50 5.99 -34.17
C LEU A 575 10.08 4.67 -33.67
N THR A 576 10.87 4.72 -32.60
CA THR A 576 11.49 3.54 -31.98
C THR A 576 11.15 3.39 -30.50
N HIS A 577 11.27 2.17 -29.99
CA HIS A 577 10.97 1.81 -28.60
C HIS A 577 12.25 1.37 -27.85
N PRO A 578 12.25 1.41 -26.50
CA PRO A 578 11.20 1.94 -25.64
C PRO A 578 11.13 3.49 -25.65
N LEU A 579 9.93 4.02 -25.47
CA LEU A 579 9.69 5.46 -25.27
C LEU A 579 10.24 5.90 -23.91
N LYS A 580 10.74 7.14 -23.84
CA LYS A 580 11.37 7.71 -22.65
C LYS A 580 10.55 8.78 -21.95
N LEU A 581 9.65 9.46 -22.67
CA LEU A 581 8.75 10.46 -22.08
C LEU A 581 7.52 10.71 -22.96
N VAL A 582 6.48 11.25 -22.33
CA VAL A 582 5.32 11.87 -22.98
C VAL A 582 5.27 13.35 -22.57
N GLU A 583 5.07 14.24 -23.52
CA GLU A 583 4.96 15.70 -23.31
C GLU A 583 3.59 16.19 -23.78
N PHE A 584 3.05 17.16 -23.04
CA PHE A 584 1.84 17.92 -23.32
C PHE A 584 2.22 19.40 -23.42
N ALA A 585 2.08 20.01 -24.59
CA ALA A 585 2.61 21.34 -24.86
C ALA A 585 1.69 22.21 -25.72
N ILE A 586 1.83 23.52 -25.55
CA ILE A 586 1.30 24.54 -26.46
C ILE A 586 2.52 25.33 -26.97
N PRO A 587 3.11 24.93 -28.12
CA PRO A 587 4.42 25.46 -28.55
C PRO A 587 4.33 26.85 -29.19
N SER A 588 3.13 27.38 -29.44
CA SER A 588 2.94 28.69 -30.04
C SER A 588 1.64 29.34 -29.58
N SER A 589 1.69 30.66 -29.33
CA SER A 589 0.53 31.49 -28.94
C SER A 589 -0.30 30.91 -27.78
N PRO A 590 0.33 30.54 -26.63
CA PRO A 590 -0.41 29.96 -25.53
C PRO A 590 -1.39 30.96 -24.90
N PRO A 591 -2.54 30.49 -24.35
CA PRO A 591 -3.34 31.31 -23.46
C PRO A 591 -2.50 31.81 -22.29
N SER A 592 -2.71 33.05 -21.86
CA SER A 592 -1.93 33.66 -20.77
C SER A 592 -2.01 32.87 -19.47
N ASN A 593 -3.15 32.23 -19.18
CA ASN A 593 -3.29 31.40 -18.00
C ASN A 593 -4.26 30.23 -18.23
N GLY A 594 -4.12 29.21 -17.39
CA GLY A 594 -5.03 28.07 -17.38
C GLY A 594 -4.52 26.93 -16.51
N VAL A 595 -5.32 25.87 -16.50
CA VAL A 595 -5.06 24.63 -15.76
C VAL A 595 -5.29 23.43 -16.68
N LEU A 596 -4.45 22.42 -16.57
CA LEU A 596 -4.56 21.14 -17.27
C LEU A 596 -4.54 20.02 -16.23
N TYR A 597 -5.65 19.28 -16.13
CA TYR A 597 -5.70 18.07 -15.30
C TYR A 597 -5.44 16.85 -16.17
N ILE A 598 -4.56 15.94 -15.72
CA ILE A 598 -4.19 14.71 -16.44
C ILE A 598 -4.19 13.54 -15.45
N THR A 599 -4.72 12.40 -15.86
CA THR A 599 -4.58 11.11 -15.16
C THR A 599 -4.65 9.98 -16.17
N ASP A 600 -4.51 8.72 -15.75
CA ASP A 600 -4.66 7.54 -16.59
C ASP A 600 -3.80 7.54 -17.87
N LEU A 601 -2.57 8.05 -17.81
CA LEU A 601 -1.61 7.95 -18.90
C LEU A 601 -0.99 6.54 -18.95
N LYS A 602 -1.23 5.83 -20.04
CA LYS A 602 -0.85 4.41 -20.21
C LYS A 602 -0.71 4.01 -21.67
N PHE A 603 -0.10 2.86 -21.92
CA PHE A 603 -0.10 2.21 -23.21
C PHE A 603 -1.33 1.33 -23.43
N GLY A 604 -1.86 1.32 -24.66
CA GLY A 604 -2.92 0.40 -25.06
C GLY A 604 -4.20 0.51 -24.24
N ASP A 605 -5.03 -0.51 -24.34
CA ASP A 605 -6.24 -0.64 -23.52
C ASP A 605 -5.90 -1.11 -22.10
N HIS A 606 -6.88 -1.03 -21.21
CA HIS A 606 -6.73 -1.53 -19.85
C HIS A 606 -6.61 -3.04 -19.82
N LEU A 607 -5.53 -3.53 -19.22
CA LEU A 607 -5.44 -4.91 -18.75
C LEU A 607 -5.82 -4.91 -17.27
N THR A 608 -7.04 -5.36 -16.98
CA THR A 608 -7.60 -5.41 -15.63
C THR A 608 -7.61 -6.83 -15.08
N PHE A 609 -7.76 -6.94 -13.75
CA PHE A 609 -7.80 -8.24 -13.09
C PHE A 609 -9.15 -8.98 -13.27
N ALA A 610 -10.23 -8.31 -13.69
CA ALA A 610 -11.56 -8.92 -13.79
C ALA A 610 -11.65 -10.10 -14.79
N GLY A 611 -10.69 -10.22 -15.71
CA GLY A 611 -10.57 -11.37 -16.62
C GLY A 611 -9.70 -12.52 -16.10
N ALA A 612 -9.08 -12.38 -14.92
CA ALA A 612 -8.18 -13.36 -14.36
C ALA A 612 -8.92 -14.66 -14.02
N GLN A 613 -8.33 -15.80 -14.37
CA GLN A 613 -8.86 -17.11 -14.00
C GLN A 613 -8.39 -17.57 -12.62
N ARG A 614 -7.53 -16.77 -11.97
CA ARG A 614 -6.84 -17.13 -10.74
C ARG A 614 -6.54 -15.91 -9.90
N LEU A 615 -6.68 -16.06 -8.59
CA LEU A 615 -6.18 -15.12 -7.59
C LEU A 615 -5.16 -15.84 -6.71
N ARG A 616 -3.88 -15.57 -6.96
CA ARG A 616 -2.76 -16.18 -6.24
C ARG A 616 -2.42 -15.46 -4.96
N LEU A 617 -2.38 -14.13 -4.98
CA LEU A 617 -1.90 -13.32 -3.87
C LEU A 617 -2.68 -12.00 -3.83
N MET A 618 -2.91 -11.49 -2.62
CA MET A 618 -3.36 -10.13 -2.34
C MET A 618 -2.35 -9.46 -1.40
N GLU A 619 -1.75 -8.35 -1.81
CA GLU A 619 -0.73 -7.64 -1.04
C GLU A 619 -1.11 -6.17 -0.81
N PHE A 620 -0.70 -5.64 0.32
CA PHE A 620 -0.62 -4.23 0.65
C PHE A 620 0.85 -3.84 0.65
N LYS A 621 1.25 -3.02 -0.31
CA LYS A 621 2.63 -2.68 -0.61
C LYS A 621 2.88 -1.20 -0.41
N MET A 622 3.91 -0.89 0.37
CA MET A 622 4.42 0.45 0.66
C MET A 622 5.76 0.61 -0.06
N GLU A 623 5.77 1.40 -1.13
CA GLU A 623 7.01 1.72 -1.86
C GLU A 623 7.64 3.01 -1.33
N HIS A 624 8.96 3.12 -1.44
CA HIS A 624 9.66 4.34 -1.08
C HIS A 624 9.18 5.52 -1.92
N GLN A 625 8.69 6.55 -1.23
CA GLN A 625 8.04 7.72 -1.84
C GLN A 625 8.76 9.04 -1.54
N GLY A 626 10.07 8.97 -1.24
CA GLY A 626 10.88 10.15 -0.94
C GLY A 626 10.71 10.67 0.48
N LEU A 627 10.18 9.83 1.37
CA LEU A 627 9.78 10.20 2.74
C LEU A 627 10.58 9.41 3.77
N PRO A 628 10.85 10.01 4.94
CA PRO A 628 11.57 9.34 6.01
C PRO A 628 10.76 8.24 6.70
N ASP A 629 9.42 8.38 6.75
CA ASP A 629 8.53 7.44 7.43
C ASP A 629 7.33 7.09 6.55
N HIS A 630 6.87 5.83 6.62
CA HIS A 630 5.67 5.33 5.96
C HIS A 630 4.76 4.62 6.97
N GLU A 631 3.51 5.08 7.10
CA GLU A 631 2.57 4.50 8.06
C GLU A 631 1.12 4.48 7.53
N TRP A 632 0.36 3.45 7.93
CA TRP A 632 -1.06 3.24 7.57
C TRP A 632 -1.81 2.44 8.64
N TRP A 633 -3.13 2.60 8.69
CA TRP A 633 -4.03 1.78 9.50
C TRP A 633 -5.03 1.07 8.59
N LEU A 634 -5.07 -0.26 8.69
CA LEU A 634 -5.91 -1.14 7.87
C LEU A 634 -6.95 -1.83 8.76
N ASP A 635 -8.19 -1.97 8.28
CA ASP A 635 -9.28 -2.69 8.97
C ASP A 635 -10.22 -3.35 7.94
N GLU A 636 -11.05 -4.29 8.39
CA GLU A 636 -12.12 -4.98 7.65
C GLU A 636 -11.73 -5.40 6.23
N VAL A 637 -10.57 -6.02 6.08
CA VAL A 637 -10.10 -6.53 4.79
C VAL A 637 -10.88 -7.78 4.44
N GLY A 638 -11.64 -7.78 3.35
CA GLY A 638 -12.33 -8.98 2.89
C GLY A 638 -12.61 -9.02 1.40
N LEU A 639 -12.77 -10.22 0.87
CA LEU A 639 -13.28 -10.45 -0.49
C LEU A 639 -14.80 -10.69 -0.41
N ASN A 640 -15.56 -10.20 -1.40
CA ASN A 640 -17.03 -10.29 -1.46
C ASN A 640 -17.58 -11.66 -0.99
N LEU A 641 -18.65 -11.60 -0.18
CA LEU A 641 -19.25 -12.73 0.57
C LEU A 641 -20.52 -13.31 -0.08
N GLU A 642 -20.95 -12.82 -1.24
CA GLU A 642 -22.17 -13.27 -1.94
C GLU A 642 -21.97 -14.51 -2.84
N ALA A 643 -20.81 -15.16 -2.78
CA ALA A 643 -20.57 -16.41 -3.50
C ALA A 643 -21.56 -17.52 -3.09
N GLU A 644 -22.22 -18.15 -4.07
CA GLU A 644 -23.10 -19.31 -3.82
C GLU A 644 -22.33 -20.47 -3.19
N ASP A 645 -22.95 -21.11 -2.19
CA ASP A 645 -22.39 -22.16 -1.30
C ASP A 645 -20.87 -22.06 -1.11
N PRO A 646 -20.36 -21.39 -0.05
CA PRO A 646 -18.93 -21.22 0.17
C PRO A 646 -18.15 -22.54 0.38
N TYR A 647 -18.81 -23.70 0.38
CA TYR A 647 -18.25 -25.00 0.71
C TYR A 647 -18.69 -26.15 -0.23
N PRO A 648 -18.54 -26.05 -1.57
CA PRO A 648 -19.11 -27.01 -2.51
C PRO A 648 -18.49 -28.42 -2.44
N PHE A 649 -17.34 -28.55 -1.77
CA PHE A 649 -16.60 -29.80 -1.60
C PHE A 649 -16.65 -30.37 -0.17
N ALA A 650 -17.24 -29.65 0.78
CA ALA A 650 -17.46 -30.19 2.11
C ALA A 650 -18.60 -31.21 2.05
N HIS A 651 -18.33 -32.47 2.40
CA HIS A 651 -19.39 -33.45 2.54
C HIS A 651 -20.42 -32.95 3.56
N ARG A 652 -21.70 -32.96 3.20
CA ARG A 652 -22.80 -32.69 4.15
C ARG A 652 -22.62 -33.63 5.34
N LEU A 653 -22.56 -33.05 6.53
CA LEU A 653 -22.22 -33.68 7.80
C LEU A 653 -22.85 -35.08 7.92
N ALA A 654 -22.05 -36.15 7.91
CA ALA A 654 -22.52 -37.52 8.06
C ALA A 654 -22.06 -38.06 9.43
N ILE A 655 -22.97 -38.17 10.39
CA ILE A 655 -22.66 -38.76 11.70
C ILE A 655 -23.01 -40.23 11.66
N SER A 656 -22.01 -41.09 11.90
CA SER A 656 -22.28 -42.50 12.22
C SER A 656 -22.75 -42.60 13.67
N LEU A 657 -24.06 -42.76 13.85
CA LEU A 657 -24.67 -43.07 15.16
C LEU A 657 -24.64 -44.58 15.37
N THR A 658 -23.56 -45.09 15.98
CA THR A 658 -23.52 -46.44 16.59
C THR A 658 -23.68 -46.35 18.09
#